data_AF-A0A955WLU9-F1
#
_entry.id   AF-A0A955WLU9-F1
#
_cell.length_a   1.000
_cell.length_b   1.000
_cell.length_c   1.000
_cell.angle_alpha   90.00
_cell.angle_beta   90.00
_cell.angle_gamma   90.00
#
_symmetry.space_group_name_H-M   'P 1'
#
loop_
_entity.id
_entity.type
_entity.pdbx_description
1 polymer ?
#
loop_
_entity_poly.entity_id
_entity_poly.type
_entity_poly.pdbx_seq_one_letter_code
_entity_poly.pdbx_strand_id
1 'polypeptide(L)'
;EGEGEGEGEGEGEGEGEGEGEPDGSCLAPYLFIDVGGGLFEAQGVVDGNAFGGSCSLAQINGAPNPQADAVVRFTAPRAGTWRFDTIGSEFDTVLYGRRTCDDATPANELACNDDFGDPAAGEVQSAVGFDLRAGESAYLVVDSFQGLDANPFVINARTVARPVVTRVNAFYNADTNAIGLEVVGTDADNDVTRLRLTLLDARGQAIQVQEGVDTLNVRFDSLDQARGQFTGRIDGTFAAPVAGLTRVRVEAVDASQLFSAPVEANVRPPAVLAPGAACTTLAAFDICPVGQGCSRSPEDPNIGQCVALGAPVMLNQRAFRGEIEFPEGVLYTLGAQVTYTDPEGNADIIAVSFLDGLGNPLPIGDQNQVGALLVFTQVVPQRDGSFIGQLGIPIRAMIDCTATQQQANADCLAGGDNAQVCAQQAVAEANACRDRLAPALLRAPSVELTVYDRTDQTSDSVQVPLEVPGALADGALCLPNGEVGSCAEGRGCAGEPSTCQAVAAACPPGTPVANLNAVAAAADGSRTVRGDHSNSEAFDAGGVCGGGGPVDIYQFTAAAAGTMSFYLTEHSGDPVLYVRSLCSVEGIGASLACNDDWQMLRSGVQLELMARQTVYVFVDSYQGNAAGTYTLVAAPGPLP
;
A
#
# COMPACT_ATOMS: atom_id res chain seq x y z
N GLU A 1 0.43 -5.89 109.34
CA GLU A 1 0.39 -7.29 108.85
C GLU A 1 -1.08 -7.59 108.59
N GLY A 2 -1.59 -7.87 107.40
CA GLY A 2 -1.09 -7.91 106.03
C GLY A 2 -2.31 -8.00 105.09
N GLU A 3 -2.10 -8.53 103.88
CA GLU A 3 -3.08 -8.73 102.77
C GLU A 3 -3.26 -7.46 101.92
N GLY A 4 -3.20 -7.45 100.59
CA GLY A 4 -3.26 -8.50 99.57
C GLY A 4 -4.19 -8.01 98.44
N GLU A 5 -3.79 -8.22 97.17
CA GLU A 5 -4.54 -7.93 95.91
C GLU A 5 -4.52 -6.43 95.50
N GLY A 6 -4.33 -6.00 94.24
CA GLY A 6 -4.47 -6.61 92.92
C GLY A 6 -5.26 -5.61 92.07
N GLU A 7 -4.74 -5.18 90.91
CA GLU A 7 -5.43 -4.71 89.68
C GLU A 7 -4.48 -3.87 88.82
N GLY A 8 -4.57 -4.03 87.51
CA GLY A 8 -3.78 -3.32 86.50
C GLY A 8 -4.66 -2.77 85.40
N GLU A 9 -4.12 -1.81 84.66
CA GLU A 9 -4.54 -1.32 83.33
C GLU A 9 -3.25 -0.79 82.68
N GLY A 10 -2.87 -0.99 81.41
CA GLY A 10 -3.62 -1.52 80.28
C GLY A 10 -4.08 -0.43 79.32
N GLU A 11 -3.16 0.34 78.71
CA GLU A 11 -3.47 1.16 77.52
C GLU A 11 -2.45 0.88 76.42
N GLY A 12 -2.95 0.30 75.33
CA GLY A 12 -2.26 0.16 74.05
C GLY A 12 -2.78 1.21 73.08
N GLU A 13 -1.86 1.88 72.39
CA GLU A 13 -2.18 2.73 71.26
C GLU A 13 -2.15 1.85 70.00
N GLY A 14 -3.28 1.82 69.29
CA GLY A 14 -3.42 1.16 67.99
C GLY A 14 -2.88 2.05 66.87
N GLU A 15 -2.05 1.46 66.02
CA GLU A 15 -1.65 2.04 64.74
C GLU A 15 -2.81 1.85 63.74
N GLY A 16 -3.27 2.95 63.14
CA GLY A 16 -4.20 2.93 62.02
C GLY A 16 -3.48 2.55 60.74
N GLU A 17 -3.98 1.54 60.03
CA GLU A 17 -3.54 1.17 58.69
C GLU A 17 -3.86 2.32 57.72
N GLY A 18 -2.84 2.92 57.12
CA GLY A 18 -2.98 3.90 56.07
C GLY A 18 -3.44 3.24 54.77
N GLU A 19 -4.49 3.78 54.16
CA GLU A 19 -4.84 3.49 52.77
C GLU A 19 -3.66 3.96 51.90
N GLY A 20 -2.90 3.02 51.33
CA GLY A 20 -1.75 3.31 50.49
C GLY A 20 -2.14 4.08 49.22
N GLU A 21 -1.24 4.96 48.76
CA GLU A 21 -1.41 5.65 47.49
C GLU A 21 -1.51 4.63 46.33
N PRO A 22 -2.35 4.88 45.31
CA PRO A 22 -2.45 3.99 44.15
C PRO A 22 -1.11 3.92 43.43
N ASP A 23 -0.66 2.69 43.15
CA ASP A 23 0.64 2.39 42.53
C ASP A 23 0.48 1.77 41.13
N GLY A 24 -0.73 1.78 40.57
CA GLY A 24 -0.99 1.20 39.27
C GLY A 24 -0.91 -0.33 39.23
N SER A 25 -0.78 -1.02 40.37
CA SER A 25 -0.82 -2.48 40.42
C SER A 25 -2.25 -3.00 40.52
N CYS A 26 -2.44 -4.31 40.41
CA CYS A 26 -3.73 -4.95 40.70
C CYS A 26 -4.18 -4.83 42.16
N LEU A 27 -3.24 -4.61 43.10
CA LEU A 27 -3.53 -4.45 44.53
C LEU A 27 -3.97 -3.02 44.85
N ALA A 28 -3.41 -2.03 44.16
CA ALA A 28 -3.76 -0.61 44.32
C ALA A 28 -3.89 0.10 42.96
N PRO A 29 -4.90 -0.26 42.13
CA PRO A 29 -5.06 0.31 40.81
C PRO A 29 -5.49 1.78 40.89
N TYR A 30 -5.15 2.56 39.86
CA TYR A 30 -5.73 3.87 39.68
C TYR A 30 -7.25 3.78 39.49
N LEU A 31 -7.97 4.82 39.87
CA LEU A 31 -9.44 4.85 39.80
C LEU A 31 -9.91 5.99 38.90
N PHE A 32 -10.92 5.70 38.08
CA PHE A 32 -11.62 6.72 37.31
C PHE A 32 -12.43 7.65 38.22
N ILE A 33 -12.38 8.94 37.90
CA ILE A 33 -13.17 10.00 38.51
C ILE A 33 -14.19 10.51 37.48
N ASP A 34 -15.44 10.68 37.89
CA ASP A 34 -16.46 11.34 37.05
C ASP A 34 -16.15 12.83 36.95
N VAL A 35 -15.75 13.28 35.76
CA VAL A 35 -15.46 14.70 35.49
C VAL A 35 -16.68 15.46 34.94
N GLY A 36 -17.83 14.80 34.88
CA GLY A 36 -19.10 15.34 34.41
C GLY A 36 -19.35 15.09 32.92
N GLY A 37 -20.60 15.30 32.49
CA GLY A 37 -20.99 15.12 31.09
C GLY A 37 -21.00 13.67 30.59
N GLY A 38 -20.85 12.69 31.49
CA GLY A 38 -20.72 11.27 31.12
C GLY A 38 -19.30 10.85 30.74
N LEU A 39 -18.31 11.72 30.98
CA LEU A 39 -16.88 11.44 30.86
C LEU A 39 -16.32 11.08 32.23
N PHE A 40 -15.54 10.00 32.26
CA PHE A 40 -14.73 9.58 33.39
C PHE A 40 -13.28 9.67 32.97
N GLU A 41 -12.41 10.09 33.87
CA GLU A 41 -10.98 10.25 33.59
C GLU A 41 -10.15 9.64 34.72
N ALA A 42 -9.02 9.02 34.37
CA ALA A 42 -7.96 8.70 35.32
C ALA A 42 -6.63 9.16 34.75
N GLN A 43 -5.71 9.49 35.65
CA GLN A 43 -4.33 9.85 35.33
C GLN A 43 -3.41 9.07 36.26
N GLY A 44 -2.23 8.72 35.77
CA GLY A 44 -1.24 7.98 36.53
C GLY A 44 0.10 7.97 35.80
N VAL A 45 0.99 7.10 36.25
CA VAL A 45 2.28 6.87 35.62
C VAL A 45 2.39 5.39 35.28
N VAL A 46 2.91 5.10 34.09
CA VAL A 46 3.22 3.77 33.60
C VAL A 46 4.54 3.32 34.24
N ASP A 47 4.52 2.77 35.46
CA ASP A 47 5.72 2.37 36.23
C ASP A 47 5.63 0.98 36.91
N GLY A 48 4.64 0.17 36.51
CA GLY A 48 4.27 -1.12 37.10
C GLY A 48 5.03 -2.36 36.59
N ASN A 49 4.43 -3.52 36.86
CA ASN A 49 5.06 -4.84 36.95
C ASN A 49 4.85 -5.77 35.73
N ALA A 50 4.67 -5.21 34.54
CA ALA A 50 4.78 -5.88 33.24
C ALA A 50 3.71 -6.95 32.95
N PHE A 51 2.43 -6.60 33.04
CA PHE A 51 1.37 -7.35 32.40
C PHE A 51 1.55 -7.30 30.86
N GLY A 52 1.38 -8.45 30.20
CA GLY A 52 1.41 -8.53 28.73
C GLY A 52 0.01 -8.72 28.17
N GLY A 53 -0.38 -7.90 27.19
CA GLY A 53 -1.63 -8.02 26.43
C GLY A 53 -1.41 -8.64 25.04
N SER A 54 -2.48 -9.05 24.34
CA SER A 54 -2.34 -9.68 23.02
C SER A 54 -1.88 -8.74 21.90
N CYS A 55 -2.00 -7.41 22.10
CA CYS A 55 -1.45 -6.38 21.22
C CYS A 55 -0.11 -5.80 21.69
N SER A 56 0.48 -6.34 22.76
CA SER A 56 1.81 -5.92 23.25
C SER A 56 2.94 -6.63 22.51
N LEU A 57 4.09 -5.99 22.34
CA LEU A 57 5.27 -6.64 21.76
C LEU A 57 5.84 -7.67 22.75
N ALA A 58 5.75 -8.96 22.41
CA ALA A 58 6.29 -10.03 23.25
C ALA A 58 7.82 -9.97 23.41
N GLN A 59 8.52 -9.41 22.42
CA GLN A 59 9.96 -9.22 22.41
C GLN A 59 10.34 -7.97 21.63
N ILE A 60 11.31 -7.21 22.15
CA ILE A 60 12.02 -6.18 21.40
C ILE A 60 13.41 -6.74 21.11
N ASN A 61 13.78 -6.90 19.82
CA ASN A 61 15.08 -7.40 19.39
C ASN A 61 15.49 -8.77 20.02
N GLY A 62 14.53 -9.67 20.22
CA GLY A 62 14.77 -11.01 20.79
C GLY A 62 14.97 -11.04 22.32
N ALA A 63 14.85 -9.91 23.00
CA ALA A 63 14.81 -9.82 24.46
C ALA A 63 13.35 -9.73 24.95
N PRO A 64 13.01 -10.30 26.13
CA PRO A 64 11.70 -10.08 26.76
C PRO A 64 11.47 -8.57 26.92
N ASN A 65 10.33 -8.08 26.46
CA ASN A 65 9.98 -6.67 26.59
C ASN A 65 9.68 -6.35 28.06
N PRO A 66 10.51 -5.57 28.77
CA PRO A 66 10.23 -5.11 30.12
C PRO A 66 9.26 -3.93 30.06
N GLN A 67 8.01 -4.19 29.68
CA GLN A 67 6.96 -3.17 29.62
C GLN A 67 6.66 -2.66 31.03
N ALA A 68 6.85 -1.36 31.25
CA ALA A 68 6.22 -0.70 32.39
C ALA A 68 4.74 -0.50 32.01
N ASP A 69 3.84 -0.76 32.95
CA ASP A 69 2.40 -0.66 32.73
C ASP A 69 1.69 -0.05 33.94
N ALA A 70 0.43 0.33 33.77
CA ALA A 70 -0.40 0.83 34.85
C ALA A 70 -1.83 0.30 34.74
N VAL A 71 -2.32 -0.27 35.83
CA VAL A 71 -3.68 -0.75 35.96
C VAL A 71 -4.57 0.37 36.48
N VAL A 72 -5.65 0.61 35.75
CA VAL A 72 -6.76 1.48 36.10
C VAL A 72 -8.02 0.65 36.23
N ARG A 73 -8.68 0.70 37.38
CA ARG A 73 -9.96 0.03 37.59
C ARG A 73 -11.12 0.96 37.28
N PHE A 74 -11.96 0.54 36.35
CA PHE A 74 -13.25 1.17 36.08
C PHE A 74 -14.38 0.34 36.67
N THR A 75 -15.40 0.98 37.23
CA THR A 75 -16.66 0.32 37.62
C THR A 75 -17.81 1.03 36.95
N ALA A 76 -18.52 0.32 36.07
CA ALA A 76 -19.57 0.93 35.26
C ALA A 76 -20.75 1.38 36.14
N PRO A 77 -21.07 2.68 36.20
CA PRO A 77 -22.21 3.17 37.00
C PRO A 77 -23.56 2.72 36.43
N ARG A 78 -23.58 2.34 35.15
CA ARG A 78 -24.75 1.85 34.42
C ARG A 78 -24.34 0.84 33.38
N ALA A 79 -25.29 -0.02 32.98
CA ALA A 79 -25.07 -0.94 31.89
C ALA A 79 -24.95 -0.18 30.56
N GLY A 80 -24.02 -0.59 29.71
CA GLY A 80 -23.81 -0.02 28.38
C GLY A 80 -22.50 -0.47 27.74
N THR A 81 -22.28 -0.04 26.51
CA THR A 81 -20.98 -0.17 25.84
C THR A 81 -20.12 1.02 26.23
N TRP A 82 -18.95 0.73 26.79
CA TRP A 82 -17.98 1.72 27.25
C TRP A 82 -16.78 1.72 26.32
N ARG A 83 -16.37 2.90 25.88
CA ARG A 83 -15.09 3.15 25.20
C ARG A 83 -14.12 3.71 26.22
N PHE A 84 -12.91 3.18 26.16
CA PHE A 84 -11.74 3.66 26.87
C PHE A 84 -10.72 4.13 25.84
N ASP A 85 -10.11 5.30 26.03
CA ASP A 85 -9.04 5.79 25.16
C ASP A 85 -7.97 6.53 25.96
N THR A 86 -6.76 6.59 25.43
CA THR A 86 -5.62 7.27 26.05
C THR A 86 -5.36 8.67 25.47
N ILE A 87 -6.37 9.27 24.85
CA ILE A 87 -6.27 10.63 24.28
C ILE A 87 -5.87 11.61 25.38
N GLY A 88 -4.78 12.34 25.14
CA GLY A 88 -4.16 13.23 26.12
C GLY A 88 -2.84 12.70 26.69
N SER A 89 -2.49 11.44 26.41
CA SER A 89 -1.15 10.91 26.66
C SER A 89 -0.17 11.37 25.57
N GLU A 90 1.06 11.72 25.94
CA GLU A 90 2.09 12.26 25.01
C GLU A 90 3.06 11.20 24.47
N PHE A 91 2.71 9.92 24.61
CA PHE A 91 3.51 8.79 24.18
C PHE A 91 2.65 7.77 23.41
N ASP A 92 3.35 6.85 22.76
CA ASP A 92 2.78 5.72 22.04
C ASP A 92 2.27 4.68 23.05
N THR A 93 0.95 4.63 23.20
CA THR A 93 0.30 3.82 24.23
C THR A 93 -0.13 2.48 23.66
N VAL A 94 -0.20 1.47 24.52
CA VAL A 94 -0.95 0.23 24.28
C VAL A 94 -2.03 0.11 25.35
N LEU A 95 -3.25 -0.26 24.97
CA LEU A 95 -4.38 -0.39 25.91
C LEU A 95 -5.04 -1.76 25.79
N TYR A 96 -5.18 -2.44 26.92
CA TYR A 96 -5.95 -3.69 27.01
C TYR A 96 -6.92 -3.68 28.19
N GLY A 97 -8.12 -4.19 27.95
CA GLY A 97 -9.17 -4.34 28.96
C GLY A 97 -9.30 -5.79 29.43
N ARG A 98 -9.47 -6.00 30.73
CA ARG A 98 -9.62 -7.33 31.35
C ARG A 98 -10.78 -7.41 32.34
N ARG A 99 -11.38 -8.59 32.51
CA ARG A 99 -12.43 -8.81 33.53
C ARG A 99 -11.85 -8.93 34.94
N THR A 100 -10.74 -9.64 35.07
CA THR A 100 -9.97 -9.75 36.31
C THR A 100 -8.57 -9.22 36.09
N CYS A 101 -7.94 -8.69 37.13
CA CYS A 101 -6.67 -7.99 36.98
C CYS A 101 -5.49 -8.94 36.70
N ASP A 102 -5.33 -9.97 37.53
CA ASP A 102 -4.15 -10.85 37.55
C ASP A 102 -4.19 -12.04 36.56
N ASP A 103 -5.20 -12.13 35.70
CA ASP A 103 -5.35 -13.23 34.73
C ASP A 103 -5.04 -12.74 33.31
N ALA A 104 -3.83 -13.01 32.82
CA ALA A 104 -3.42 -12.63 31.47
C ALA A 104 -3.86 -13.63 30.38
N THR A 105 -4.77 -14.57 30.67
CA THR A 105 -5.23 -15.51 29.64
C THR A 105 -6.05 -14.80 28.57
N PRO A 106 -5.99 -15.24 27.30
CA PRO A 106 -6.81 -14.66 26.22
C PRO A 106 -8.32 -14.70 26.48
N ALA A 107 -8.78 -15.61 27.34
CA ALA A 107 -10.20 -15.71 27.73
C ALA A 107 -10.64 -14.57 28.68
N ASN A 108 -9.69 -13.92 29.35
CA ASN A 108 -9.95 -12.82 30.28
C ASN A 108 -9.79 -11.43 29.65
N GLU A 109 -9.08 -11.33 28.53
CA GLU A 109 -8.96 -10.11 27.75
C GLU A 109 -10.29 -9.80 27.03
N LEU A 110 -10.79 -8.58 27.24
CA LEU A 110 -12.04 -8.08 26.68
C LEU A 110 -11.82 -7.46 25.30
N ALA A 111 -10.74 -6.69 25.17
CA ALA A 111 -10.31 -6.00 23.97
C ALA A 111 -8.87 -5.51 24.17
N CYS A 112 -8.16 -5.29 23.08
CA CYS A 112 -6.79 -4.79 23.07
C CYS A 112 -6.59 -3.90 21.85
N ASN A 113 -5.78 -2.85 21.97
CA ASN A 113 -5.45 -1.95 20.87
C ASN A 113 -4.12 -1.25 21.16
N ASP A 114 -3.31 -1.10 20.11
CA ASP A 114 -2.04 -0.38 20.12
C ASP A 114 -2.31 1.06 19.66
N ASP A 115 -2.57 1.24 18.37
CA ASP A 115 -3.03 2.52 17.83
C ASP A 115 -4.51 2.51 17.47
N PHE A 116 -5.23 3.57 17.87
CA PHE A 116 -6.52 3.95 17.30
C PHE A 116 -6.31 5.19 16.44
N GLY A 117 -6.82 5.16 15.21
CA GLY A 117 -6.76 6.34 14.35
C GLY A 117 -6.34 6.08 12.93
N ASP A 118 -6.02 7.17 12.23
CA ASP A 118 -5.32 7.13 10.95
C ASP A 118 -3.81 7.16 11.20
N PRO A 119 -3.06 6.07 10.90
CA PRO A 119 -1.61 6.06 11.05
C PRO A 119 -0.93 7.21 10.28
N ALA A 120 -1.50 7.66 9.17
CA ALA A 120 -0.97 8.78 8.39
C ALA A 120 -1.09 10.14 9.12
N ALA A 121 -1.96 10.23 10.13
CA ALA A 121 -2.09 11.40 10.99
C ALA A 121 -1.14 11.39 12.20
N GLY A 122 -0.37 10.30 12.39
CA GLY A 122 0.53 10.14 13.53
C GLY A 122 -0.18 9.95 14.87
N GLU A 123 -1.42 9.44 14.85
CA GLU A 123 -2.18 9.11 16.06
C GLU A 123 -1.62 7.81 16.66
N VAL A 124 -0.97 7.92 17.83
CA VAL A 124 -0.30 6.82 18.55
C VAL A 124 -0.95 6.52 19.91
N GLN A 125 -2.22 6.93 20.07
CA GLN A 125 -2.99 6.63 21.27
C GLN A 125 -3.87 5.41 21.00
N SER A 126 -4.23 4.68 22.04
CA SER A 126 -5.05 3.48 21.96
C SER A 126 -6.49 3.73 22.34
N ALA A 127 -7.41 2.93 21.81
CA ALA A 127 -8.80 2.88 22.24
C ALA A 127 -9.37 1.45 22.19
N VAL A 128 -10.11 1.09 23.23
CA VAL A 128 -10.83 -0.19 23.32
C VAL A 128 -12.28 0.02 23.72
N GLY A 129 -13.17 -0.86 23.28
CA GLY A 129 -14.60 -0.77 23.60
C GLY A 129 -15.22 -2.13 23.92
N PHE A 130 -15.99 -2.21 25.01
CA PHE A 130 -16.69 -3.43 25.42
C PHE A 130 -17.92 -3.16 26.30
N ASP A 131 -18.78 -4.17 26.45
CA ASP A 131 -20.02 -4.06 27.22
C ASP A 131 -19.76 -4.35 28.71
N LEU A 132 -20.28 -3.48 29.58
CA LEU A 132 -20.28 -3.66 31.03
C LEU A 132 -21.70 -3.56 31.58
N ARG A 133 -22.02 -4.39 32.57
CA ARG A 133 -23.24 -4.28 33.37
C ARG A 133 -23.08 -3.19 34.44
N ALA A 134 -24.20 -2.67 34.94
CA ALA A 134 -24.16 -1.75 36.07
C ALA A 134 -23.50 -2.43 37.29
N GLY A 135 -22.48 -1.78 37.85
CA GLY A 135 -21.66 -2.28 38.95
C GLY A 135 -20.58 -3.28 38.54
N GLU A 136 -20.47 -3.65 37.26
CA GLU A 136 -19.38 -4.51 36.77
C GLU A 136 -18.09 -3.69 36.69
N SER A 137 -16.99 -4.27 37.19
CA SER A 137 -15.66 -3.67 37.07
C SER A 137 -14.90 -4.26 35.89
N ALA A 138 -14.07 -3.43 35.27
CA ALA A 138 -13.03 -3.83 34.34
C ALA A 138 -11.69 -3.24 34.78
N TYR A 139 -10.62 -3.92 34.41
CA TYR A 139 -9.25 -3.50 34.64
C TYR A 139 -8.65 -3.13 33.30
N LEU A 140 -8.34 -1.85 33.15
CA LEU A 140 -7.74 -1.27 31.96
C LEU A 140 -6.25 -1.16 32.25
N VAL A 141 -5.42 -1.72 31.40
CA VAL A 141 -3.98 -1.61 31.57
C VAL A 141 -3.44 -0.74 30.45
N VAL A 142 -2.80 0.36 30.86
CA VAL A 142 -2.13 1.30 29.98
C VAL A 142 -0.65 0.94 29.99
N ASP A 143 -0.12 0.66 28.81
CA ASP A 143 1.26 0.25 28.58
C ASP A 143 1.86 1.16 27.50
N SER A 144 3.16 1.05 27.24
CA SER A 144 3.87 1.81 26.21
C SER A 144 4.39 0.89 25.11
N PHE A 145 4.25 1.28 23.85
CA PHE A 145 4.67 0.43 22.73
C PHE A 145 6.20 0.24 22.67
N GLN A 146 6.98 1.29 23.02
CA GLN A 146 8.44 1.31 22.86
C GLN A 146 9.23 1.65 24.15
N GLY A 147 8.58 1.80 25.31
CA GLY A 147 9.16 2.46 26.49
C GLY A 147 9.51 1.54 27.67
N LEU A 148 10.62 1.86 28.34
CA LEU A 148 10.97 1.37 29.69
C LEU A 148 10.82 2.45 30.77
N ASP A 149 10.48 3.67 30.35
CA ASP A 149 10.47 4.84 31.21
C ASP A 149 9.08 5.09 31.78
N ALA A 150 9.05 5.60 33.00
CA ALA A 150 7.84 6.03 33.68
C ALA A 150 7.19 7.20 32.94
N ASN A 151 6.12 6.93 32.20
CA ASN A 151 5.41 7.94 31.40
C ASN A 151 4.05 8.31 32.03
N PRO A 152 3.73 9.61 32.17
CA PRO A 152 2.41 10.02 32.62
C PRO A 152 1.37 9.72 31.55
N PHE A 153 0.23 9.15 31.95
CA PHE A 153 -0.88 8.85 31.05
C PHE A 153 -2.16 9.57 31.46
N VAL A 154 -3.03 9.79 30.48
CA VAL A 154 -4.44 10.14 30.66
C VAL A 154 -5.25 9.01 30.02
N ILE A 155 -6.25 8.49 30.73
CA ILE A 155 -7.23 7.55 30.18
C ILE A 155 -8.65 8.07 30.42
N ASN A 156 -9.44 8.05 29.37
CA ASN A 156 -10.82 8.50 29.35
C ASN A 156 -11.75 7.31 29.24
N ALA A 157 -12.92 7.38 29.87
CA ALA A 157 -14.01 6.43 29.67
C ALA A 157 -15.32 7.15 29.41
N ARG A 158 -16.05 6.73 28.37
CA ARG A 158 -17.38 7.23 28.03
C ARG A 158 -18.26 6.12 27.50
N THR A 159 -19.57 6.29 27.59
CA THR A 159 -20.48 5.40 26.86
C THR A 159 -20.54 5.80 25.40
N VAL A 160 -20.45 4.83 24.51
CA VAL A 160 -20.57 4.98 23.06
C VAL A 160 -21.75 4.16 22.55
N ALA A 161 -22.34 4.54 21.42
CA ALA A 161 -23.36 3.73 20.78
C ALA A 161 -22.69 2.76 19.80
N ARG A 162 -23.24 1.56 19.66
CA ARG A 162 -22.84 0.69 18.54
C ARG A 162 -23.56 1.16 17.28
N PRO A 163 -22.91 1.11 16.11
CA PRO A 163 -23.62 1.29 14.88
C PRO A 163 -24.65 0.18 14.70
N VAL A 164 -25.75 0.49 14.02
CA VAL A 164 -26.81 -0.47 13.70
C VAL A 164 -27.04 -0.43 12.20
N VAL A 165 -26.73 -1.53 11.53
CA VAL A 165 -27.08 -1.72 10.12
C VAL A 165 -28.55 -2.11 10.04
N THR A 166 -29.33 -1.36 9.27
CA THR A 166 -30.77 -1.58 9.10
C THR A 166 -31.12 -2.17 7.73
N ARG A 167 -30.30 -1.88 6.72
CA ARG A 167 -30.49 -2.38 5.36
C ARG A 167 -29.15 -2.52 4.65
N VAL A 168 -29.04 -3.61 3.88
CA VAL A 168 -27.94 -3.87 2.96
C VAL A 168 -28.55 -4.27 1.62
N ASN A 169 -28.20 -3.52 0.57
CA ASN A 169 -28.43 -3.95 -0.81
C ASN A 169 -27.08 -4.40 -1.38
N ALA A 170 -27.00 -5.63 -1.87
CA ALA A 170 -25.77 -6.21 -2.38
C ALA A 170 -25.96 -6.66 -3.83
N PHE A 171 -25.00 -6.32 -4.67
CA PHE A 171 -24.99 -6.61 -6.09
C PHE A 171 -23.66 -7.23 -6.49
N TYR A 172 -23.69 -8.17 -7.45
CA TYR A 172 -22.48 -8.77 -7.99
C TYR A 172 -22.60 -8.96 -9.50
N ASN A 173 -21.65 -8.38 -10.22
CA ASN A 173 -21.50 -8.53 -11.66
C ASN A 173 -20.45 -9.61 -11.94
N ALA A 174 -20.90 -10.76 -12.45
CA ALA A 174 -20.01 -11.88 -12.75
C ALA A 174 -19.14 -11.65 -14.00
N ASP A 175 -19.51 -10.69 -14.86
CA ASP A 175 -18.76 -10.40 -16.09
C ASP A 175 -17.54 -9.50 -15.79
N THR A 176 -17.69 -8.55 -14.87
CA THR A 176 -16.62 -7.63 -14.45
C THR A 176 -15.99 -7.99 -13.10
N ASN A 177 -16.47 -9.06 -12.45
CA ASN A 177 -16.14 -9.42 -11.07
C ASN A 177 -16.39 -8.28 -10.06
N ALA A 178 -17.27 -7.34 -10.37
CA ALA A 178 -17.55 -6.19 -9.53
C ALA A 178 -18.59 -6.50 -8.45
N ILE A 179 -18.38 -5.99 -7.24
CA ILE A 179 -19.32 -6.05 -6.13
C ILE A 179 -19.74 -4.63 -5.74
N GLY A 180 -21.04 -4.45 -5.50
CA GLY A 180 -21.62 -3.19 -5.05
C GLY A 180 -22.41 -3.39 -3.76
N LEU A 181 -22.15 -2.60 -2.73
CA LEU A 181 -22.91 -2.59 -1.50
C LEU A 181 -23.45 -1.19 -1.22
N GLU A 182 -24.75 -1.10 -0.91
CA GLU A 182 -25.36 0.08 -0.31
C GLU A 182 -25.84 -0.30 1.09
N VAL A 183 -25.30 0.38 2.10
CA VAL A 183 -25.54 0.08 3.51
C VAL A 183 -26.15 1.29 4.19
N VAL A 184 -27.29 1.07 4.83
CA VAL A 184 -28.02 2.11 5.56
C VAL A 184 -28.16 1.69 7.02
N GLY A 185 -27.90 2.62 7.92
CA GLY A 185 -27.97 2.35 9.35
C GLY A 185 -28.11 3.59 10.20
N THR A 186 -27.99 3.38 11.51
CA THR A 186 -27.94 4.43 12.51
C THR A 186 -26.68 4.29 13.34
N ASP A 187 -26.09 5.41 13.70
CA ASP A 187 -24.92 5.48 14.55
C ASP A 187 -24.98 6.82 15.29
N ALA A 188 -25.09 6.80 16.62
CA ALA A 188 -25.50 7.98 17.38
C ALA A 188 -24.46 9.10 17.33
N ASP A 189 -23.20 8.71 17.23
CA ASP A 189 -21.97 9.50 17.20
C ASP A 189 -21.71 10.06 15.79
N ASN A 190 -22.16 9.34 14.74
CA ASN A 190 -21.85 9.57 13.33
C ASN A 190 -20.35 9.39 13.04
N ASP A 191 -19.76 8.33 13.58
CA ASP A 191 -18.35 8.00 13.43
C ASP A 191 -18.15 6.60 12.81
N VAL A 192 -19.09 6.13 11.98
CA VAL A 192 -18.89 4.93 11.16
C VAL A 192 -17.70 5.14 10.23
N THR A 193 -16.81 4.16 10.14
CA THR A 193 -15.55 4.27 9.37
C THR A 193 -15.44 3.24 8.26
N ARG A 194 -15.89 2.01 8.48
CA ARG A 194 -15.70 0.89 7.54
C ARG A 194 -16.76 -0.19 7.72
N LEU A 195 -16.74 -1.18 6.83
CA LEU A 195 -17.51 -2.42 6.98
C LEU A 195 -16.57 -3.61 7.16
N ARG A 196 -17.02 -4.59 7.95
CA ARG A 196 -16.56 -5.97 7.88
C ARG A 196 -17.52 -6.77 7.00
N LEU A 197 -16.99 -7.36 5.94
CA LEU A 197 -17.72 -8.06 4.89
C LEU A 197 -17.31 -9.54 4.87
N THR A 198 -18.28 -10.45 4.98
CA THR A 198 -18.10 -11.88 4.70
C THR A 198 -18.87 -12.25 3.42
N LEU A 199 -18.19 -12.90 2.48
CA LEU A 199 -18.84 -13.45 1.28
C LEU A 199 -19.38 -14.84 1.59
N LEU A 200 -20.63 -15.13 1.23
CA LEU A 200 -21.31 -16.36 1.60
C LEU A 200 -21.85 -17.12 0.38
N ASP A 201 -21.67 -18.44 0.41
CA ASP A 201 -22.23 -19.34 -0.59
C ASP A 201 -23.73 -19.65 -0.34
N ALA A 202 -24.33 -20.44 -1.23
CA ALA A 202 -25.73 -20.85 -1.11
C ALA A 202 -26.06 -21.61 0.19
N ARG A 203 -25.05 -22.23 0.82
CA ARG A 203 -25.17 -22.96 2.09
C ARG A 203 -24.92 -22.07 3.30
N GLY A 204 -24.46 -20.84 3.10
CA GLY A 204 -24.09 -19.89 4.16
C GLY A 204 -22.70 -20.11 4.71
N GLN A 205 -21.85 -20.84 3.99
CA GLN A 205 -20.44 -21.00 4.30
C GLN A 205 -19.65 -19.81 3.77
N ALA A 206 -18.66 -19.35 4.53
CA ALA A 206 -17.78 -18.28 4.11
C ALA A 206 -16.94 -18.71 2.89
N ILE A 207 -16.91 -17.85 1.87
CA ILE A 207 -16.06 -18.01 0.69
C ILE A 207 -14.73 -17.34 1.00
N GLN A 208 -13.65 -18.11 0.89
CA GLN A 208 -12.30 -17.60 1.04
C GLN A 208 -11.94 -16.79 -0.21
N VAL A 209 -11.69 -15.50 -0.04
CA VAL A 209 -11.25 -14.61 -1.13
C VAL A 209 -9.74 -14.67 -1.34
N GLN A 210 -9.02 -15.05 -0.29
CA GLN A 210 -7.61 -15.42 -0.28
C GLN A 210 -7.42 -16.57 0.71
N GLU A 211 -6.32 -17.30 0.63
CA GLU A 211 -6.04 -18.42 1.52
C GLU A 211 -6.02 -17.96 2.99
N GLY A 212 -6.98 -18.42 3.78
CA GLY A 212 -7.10 -18.07 5.21
C GLY A 212 -7.85 -16.77 5.51
N VAL A 213 -8.38 -16.07 4.50
CA VAL A 213 -9.15 -14.83 4.66
C VAL A 213 -10.63 -15.07 4.33
N ASP A 214 -11.47 -15.15 5.37
CA ASP A 214 -12.93 -15.26 5.26
C ASP A 214 -13.67 -13.92 5.36
N THR A 215 -12.99 -12.88 5.84
CA THR A 215 -13.56 -11.56 6.12
C THR A 215 -12.70 -10.45 5.53
N LEU A 216 -13.37 -9.47 4.95
CA LEU A 216 -12.77 -8.30 4.32
C LEU A 216 -13.11 -7.07 5.15
N ASN A 217 -12.11 -6.25 5.47
CA ASN A 217 -12.34 -4.91 6.01
C ASN A 217 -12.30 -3.93 4.84
N VAL A 218 -13.45 -3.33 4.53
CA VAL A 218 -13.61 -2.45 3.36
C VAL A 218 -14.02 -1.05 3.81
N ARG A 219 -13.33 -0.04 3.30
CA ARG A 219 -13.69 1.37 3.50
C ARG A 219 -14.83 1.74 2.56
N PHE A 220 -15.57 2.78 2.93
CA PHE A 220 -16.61 3.32 2.06
C PHE A 220 -16.00 4.18 0.96
N ASP A 221 -16.45 3.98 -0.29
CA ASP A 221 -16.16 4.90 -1.39
C ASP A 221 -16.93 6.21 -1.24
N SER A 222 -18.13 6.14 -0.64
CA SER A 222 -18.86 7.30 -0.16
C SER A 222 -19.62 6.98 1.12
N LEU A 223 -19.57 7.89 2.08
CA LEU A 223 -20.28 7.78 3.36
C LEU A 223 -20.92 9.13 3.70
N ASP A 224 -22.26 9.16 3.74
CA ASP A 224 -23.03 10.27 4.28
C ASP A 224 -23.52 9.87 5.66
N GLN A 225 -23.03 10.55 6.70
CA GLN A 225 -23.45 10.32 8.08
C GLN A 225 -23.78 11.63 8.79
N ALA A 226 -25.02 11.72 9.27
CA ALA A 226 -25.51 12.90 9.98
C ALA A 226 -26.73 12.56 10.84
N ARG A 227 -26.85 13.23 11.99
CA ARG A 227 -28.02 13.18 12.88
C ARG A 227 -28.38 11.76 13.33
N GLY A 228 -27.39 10.93 13.59
CA GLY A 228 -27.59 9.57 14.08
C GLY A 228 -27.81 8.53 12.97
N GLN A 229 -27.66 8.90 11.70
CA GLN A 229 -27.94 8.06 10.54
C GLN A 229 -26.73 8.02 9.62
N PHE A 230 -26.51 6.88 8.95
CA PHE A 230 -25.50 6.77 7.90
C PHE A 230 -26.03 6.03 6.67
N THR A 231 -25.56 6.46 5.50
CA THR A 231 -25.70 5.78 4.22
C THR A 231 -24.33 5.69 3.59
N GLY A 232 -23.82 4.47 3.44
CA GLY A 232 -22.51 4.20 2.85
C GLY A 232 -22.64 3.37 1.59
N ARG A 233 -21.76 3.62 0.62
CA ARG A 233 -21.60 2.82 -0.59
C ARG A 233 -20.19 2.28 -0.70
N ILE A 234 -20.12 1.07 -1.23
CA ILE A 234 -18.89 0.41 -1.61
C ILE A 234 -19.05 -0.15 -3.02
N ASP A 235 -18.07 0.07 -3.87
CA ASP A 235 -17.90 -0.53 -5.17
C ASP A 235 -16.45 -0.96 -5.38
N GLY A 236 -16.26 -2.17 -5.87
CA GLY A 236 -14.92 -2.70 -6.09
C GLY A 236 -14.95 -3.93 -6.98
N THR A 237 -13.77 -4.38 -7.41
CA THR A 237 -13.61 -5.55 -8.28
C THR A 237 -12.72 -6.58 -7.62
N PHE A 238 -13.08 -7.86 -7.75
CA PHE A 238 -12.19 -8.96 -7.40
C PHE A 238 -11.24 -9.27 -8.57
N ALA A 239 -10.01 -9.66 -8.25
CA ALA A 239 -9.02 -10.08 -9.26
C ALA A 239 -9.46 -11.33 -10.05
N ALA A 240 -10.38 -12.12 -9.50
CA ALA A 240 -10.97 -13.29 -10.14
C ALA A 240 -12.46 -13.44 -9.78
N PRO A 241 -13.23 -14.19 -10.59
CA PRO A 241 -14.63 -14.47 -10.28
C PRO A 241 -14.83 -15.18 -8.93
N VAL A 242 -15.79 -14.70 -8.13
CA VAL A 242 -16.13 -15.28 -6.83
C VAL A 242 -17.21 -16.35 -7.02
N ALA A 243 -16.77 -17.55 -7.36
CA ALA A 243 -17.66 -18.67 -7.64
C ALA A 243 -18.58 -19.00 -6.44
N GLY A 244 -19.89 -19.10 -6.70
CA GLY A 244 -20.87 -19.51 -5.70
C GLY A 244 -21.35 -18.41 -4.75
N LEU A 245 -20.94 -17.15 -4.94
CA LEU A 245 -21.44 -16.02 -4.17
C LEU A 245 -22.96 -15.86 -4.32
N THR A 246 -23.68 -15.93 -3.21
CA THR A 246 -25.15 -15.74 -3.19
C THR A 246 -25.62 -14.79 -2.10
N ARG A 247 -24.83 -14.61 -1.04
CA ARG A 247 -25.14 -13.74 0.09
C ARG A 247 -23.88 -13.02 0.55
N VAL A 248 -24.09 -11.90 1.22
CA VAL A 248 -23.06 -11.21 2.01
C VAL A 248 -23.53 -11.09 3.45
N ARG A 249 -22.59 -11.10 4.38
CA ARG A 249 -22.80 -10.69 5.77
C ARG A 249 -22.01 -9.41 6.01
N VAL A 250 -22.68 -8.40 6.53
CA VAL A 250 -22.11 -7.06 6.72
C VAL A 250 -22.26 -6.62 8.15
N GLU A 251 -21.18 -6.08 8.71
CA GLU A 251 -21.15 -5.38 9.99
C GLU A 251 -20.54 -4.01 9.78
N ALA A 252 -21.20 -2.96 10.26
CA ALA A 252 -20.60 -1.63 10.30
C ALA A 252 -19.62 -1.56 11.47
N VAL A 253 -18.51 -0.86 11.26
CA VAL A 253 -17.47 -0.60 12.27
C VAL A 253 -17.33 0.90 12.42
N ASP A 254 -17.40 1.37 13.66
CA ASP A 254 -17.22 2.78 14.01
C ASP A 254 -15.76 3.13 14.35
N ALA A 255 -15.50 4.41 14.63
CA ALA A 255 -14.19 4.90 15.04
C ALA A 255 -13.79 4.43 16.45
N SER A 256 -14.71 3.78 17.17
CA SER A 256 -14.51 3.11 18.45
C SER A 256 -14.23 1.62 18.31
N GLN A 257 -14.06 1.11 17.08
CA GLN A 257 -13.88 -0.30 16.75
C GLN A 257 -15.04 -1.19 17.22
N LEU A 258 -16.24 -0.62 17.39
CA LEU A 258 -17.42 -1.38 17.72
C LEU A 258 -18.12 -1.84 16.46
N PHE A 259 -18.47 -3.13 16.48
CA PHE A 259 -19.22 -3.77 15.41
C PHE A 259 -20.71 -3.64 15.66
N SER A 260 -21.46 -3.41 14.59
CA SER A 260 -22.89 -3.64 14.56
C SER A 260 -23.21 -5.13 14.68
N ALA A 261 -24.46 -5.47 14.97
CA ALA A 261 -24.93 -6.83 14.69
C ALA A 261 -24.79 -7.15 13.19
N PRO A 262 -24.43 -8.39 12.82
CA PRO A 262 -24.30 -8.76 11.42
C PRO A 262 -25.64 -8.79 10.71
N VAL A 263 -25.67 -8.20 9.51
CA VAL A 263 -26.83 -8.22 8.62
C VAL A 263 -26.47 -9.01 7.36
N GLU A 264 -27.25 -10.06 7.08
CA GLU A 264 -27.12 -10.80 5.83
C GLU A 264 -28.04 -10.23 4.75
N ALA A 265 -27.52 -10.13 3.53
CA ALA A 265 -28.30 -9.75 2.35
C ALA A 265 -28.03 -10.72 1.19
N ASN A 266 -29.09 -11.00 0.43
CA ASN A 266 -28.96 -11.73 -0.82
C ASN A 266 -28.26 -10.85 -1.86
N VAL A 267 -27.27 -11.42 -2.52
CA VAL A 267 -26.60 -10.82 -3.67
C VAL A 267 -27.49 -10.96 -4.90
N ARG A 268 -27.63 -9.89 -5.66
CA ARG A 268 -28.44 -9.86 -6.89
C ARG A 268 -27.58 -9.42 -8.07
N PRO A 269 -27.94 -9.77 -9.31
CA PRO A 269 -27.31 -9.16 -10.46
C PRO A 269 -27.61 -7.64 -10.47
N PRO A 270 -26.71 -6.82 -11.04
CA PRO A 270 -26.92 -5.39 -11.23
C PRO A 270 -28.20 -5.10 -12.03
N ALA A 271 -28.82 -3.95 -11.79
CA ALA A 271 -30.01 -3.55 -12.53
C ALA A 271 -29.66 -3.16 -13.98
N VAL A 272 -30.40 -3.69 -14.95
CA VAL A 272 -30.25 -3.26 -16.35
C VAL A 272 -30.90 -1.89 -16.54
N LEU A 273 -30.10 -0.92 -16.95
CA LEU A 273 -30.53 0.46 -17.17
C LEU A 273 -31.28 0.64 -18.50
N ALA A 274 -31.94 1.78 -18.65
CA ALA A 274 -32.47 2.20 -19.95
C ALA A 274 -31.35 2.79 -20.83
N PRO A 275 -31.45 2.72 -22.18
CA PRO A 275 -30.54 3.42 -23.08
C PRO A 275 -30.40 4.92 -22.73
N GLY A 276 -29.16 5.43 -22.67
CA GLY A 276 -28.86 6.82 -22.31
C GLY A 276 -29.02 7.16 -20.82
N ALA A 277 -29.39 6.21 -19.97
CA ALA A 277 -29.44 6.43 -18.53
C ALA A 277 -28.01 6.57 -17.95
N ALA A 278 -27.92 7.27 -16.81
CA ALA A 278 -26.67 7.35 -16.07
C ALA A 278 -26.29 5.97 -15.49
N CYS A 279 -25.02 5.61 -15.61
CA CYS A 279 -24.46 4.34 -15.19
C CYS A 279 -23.18 4.55 -14.38
N THR A 280 -22.79 3.53 -13.62
CA THR A 280 -21.51 3.49 -12.89
C THR A 280 -20.48 2.66 -13.67
N THR A 281 -19.23 3.11 -13.70
CA THR A 281 -18.20 2.55 -14.59
C THR A 281 -17.71 1.16 -14.20
N LEU A 282 -17.79 0.79 -12.91
CA LEU A 282 -17.51 -0.57 -12.43
C LEU A 282 -18.66 -1.56 -12.71
N ALA A 283 -19.83 -1.04 -13.09
CA ALA A 283 -21.04 -1.80 -13.34
C ALA A 283 -21.46 -2.70 -12.15
N ALA A 284 -21.17 -2.25 -10.92
CA ALA A 284 -21.42 -2.98 -9.68
C ALA A 284 -22.91 -2.94 -9.29
N PHE A 285 -23.55 -1.78 -9.41
CA PHE A 285 -24.97 -1.57 -9.04
C PHE A 285 -25.92 -1.68 -10.23
N ASP A 286 -25.42 -1.28 -11.41
CA ASP A 286 -26.19 -1.15 -12.63
C ASP A 286 -25.34 -1.55 -13.85
N ILE A 287 -26.00 -2.06 -14.89
CA ILE A 287 -25.38 -2.45 -16.16
C ILE A 287 -26.15 -1.82 -17.32
N CYS A 288 -25.44 -1.45 -18.37
CA CYS A 288 -26.09 -1.00 -19.60
C CYS A 288 -26.76 -2.16 -20.35
N PRO A 289 -27.77 -1.89 -21.19
CA PRO A 289 -28.39 -2.90 -22.04
C PRO A 289 -27.38 -3.67 -22.89
N VAL A 290 -27.74 -4.88 -23.33
CA VAL A 290 -26.94 -5.65 -24.30
C VAL A 290 -26.63 -4.78 -25.53
N GLY A 291 -25.35 -4.74 -25.93
CA GLY A 291 -24.87 -3.89 -27.02
C GLY A 291 -24.61 -2.43 -26.62
N GLN A 292 -24.61 -2.11 -25.33
CA GLN A 292 -24.25 -0.79 -24.79
C GLN A 292 -23.19 -0.89 -23.70
N GLY A 293 -22.34 0.14 -23.63
CA GLY A 293 -21.32 0.32 -22.61
C GLY A 293 -21.56 1.61 -21.81
N CYS A 294 -20.96 1.72 -20.63
CA CYS A 294 -21.04 2.92 -19.81
C CYS A 294 -19.96 3.93 -20.23
N SER A 295 -20.35 4.94 -21.02
CA SER A 295 -19.45 6.00 -21.48
C SER A 295 -19.08 6.93 -20.35
N ARG A 296 -17.79 7.01 -20.00
CA ARG A 296 -17.30 7.87 -18.90
C ARG A 296 -17.60 9.34 -19.15
N SER A 297 -18.11 10.04 -18.14
CA SER A 297 -18.21 11.49 -18.17
C SER A 297 -16.82 12.13 -18.06
N PRO A 298 -16.48 13.14 -18.88
CA PRO A 298 -15.25 13.91 -18.70
C PRO A 298 -15.20 14.71 -17.38
N GLU A 299 -16.36 14.95 -16.76
CA GLU A 299 -16.48 15.75 -15.52
C GLU A 299 -16.38 14.89 -14.26
N ASP A 300 -16.78 13.63 -14.32
CA ASP A 300 -16.77 12.68 -13.20
C ASP A 300 -16.45 11.27 -13.72
N PRO A 301 -15.26 10.70 -13.42
CA PRO A 301 -14.84 9.41 -13.95
C PRO A 301 -15.66 8.23 -13.41
N ASN A 302 -16.46 8.43 -12.36
CA ASN A 302 -17.28 7.38 -11.75
C ASN A 302 -18.71 7.35 -12.32
N ILE A 303 -19.12 8.38 -13.06
CA ILE A 303 -20.45 8.50 -13.65
C ILE A 303 -20.34 8.48 -15.16
N GLY A 304 -21.16 7.65 -15.81
CA GLY A 304 -21.25 7.58 -17.25
C GLY A 304 -22.67 7.58 -17.78
N GLN A 305 -22.82 7.40 -19.08
CA GLN A 305 -24.11 7.18 -19.75
C GLN A 305 -24.07 5.92 -20.60
N CYS A 306 -25.17 5.17 -20.63
CA CYS A 306 -25.29 4.01 -21.51
C CYS A 306 -25.34 4.44 -22.98
N VAL A 307 -24.29 4.12 -23.72
CA VAL A 307 -24.14 4.39 -25.16
C VAL A 307 -24.00 3.09 -25.93
N ALA A 308 -24.33 3.10 -27.23
CA ALA A 308 -24.07 1.95 -28.09
C ALA A 308 -22.58 1.63 -28.11
N LEU A 309 -22.25 0.34 -27.96
CA LEU A 309 -20.88 -0.13 -28.14
C LEU A 309 -20.43 0.15 -29.57
N GLY A 310 -19.20 0.61 -29.74
CA GLY A 310 -18.62 0.84 -31.04
C GLY A 310 -17.11 0.70 -31.03
N ALA A 311 -16.57 0.13 -32.10
CA ALA A 311 -15.13 -0.04 -32.21
C ALA A 311 -14.38 1.29 -32.11
N PRO A 312 -13.21 1.30 -31.43
CA PRO A 312 -12.39 2.49 -31.35
C PRO A 312 -11.90 2.90 -32.73
N VAL A 313 -11.78 4.19 -32.99
CA VAL A 313 -11.30 4.75 -34.26
C VAL A 313 -10.05 5.59 -33.99
N MET A 314 -8.90 5.14 -34.52
CA MET A 314 -7.66 5.92 -34.44
C MET A 314 -7.74 7.17 -35.32
N LEU A 315 -7.44 8.32 -34.73
CA LEU A 315 -7.44 9.63 -35.39
C LEU A 315 -6.01 10.09 -35.73
N ASN A 316 -5.06 9.84 -34.82
CA ASN A 316 -3.65 10.17 -34.99
C ASN A 316 -2.77 9.20 -34.20
N GLN A 317 -1.59 8.90 -34.70
CA GLN A 317 -0.72 7.89 -34.10
C GLN A 317 0.75 8.23 -34.36
N ARG A 318 1.55 8.09 -33.31
CA ARG A 318 3.01 8.23 -33.35
C ARG A 318 3.62 7.10 -32.55
N ALA A 319 4.74 6.57 -33.04
CA ALA A 319 5.51 5.55 -32.37
C ALA A 319 6.96 6.00 -32.27
N PHE A 320 7.60 5.64 -31.18
CA PHE A 320 8.91 6.13 -30.80
C PHE A 320 9.81 4.97 -30.37
N ARG A 321 11.10 5.07 -30.71
CA ARG A 321 12.14 4.20 -30.19
C ARG A 321 13.08 5.03 -29.32
N GLY A 322 13.11 4.74 -28.02
CA GLY A 322 14.06 5.32 -27.08
C GLY A 322 15.27 4.43 -26.88
N GLU A 323 16.43 5.05 -26.66
CA GLU A 323 17.66 4.39 -26.22
C GLU A 323 18.15 5.14 -24.99
N ILE A 324 18.43 4.40 -23.92
CA ILE A 324 18.83 4.96 -22.63
C ILE A 324 20.12 4.26 -22.26
N GLU A 325 21.23 5.01 -22.32
CA GLU A 325 22.53 4.48 -21.95
C GLU A 325 22.69 4.48 -20.43
N PHE A 326 22.87 3.29 -19.86
CA PHE A 326 23.35 3.08 -18.50
C PHE A 326 24.81 2.59 -18.56
N PRO A 327 25.59 2.80 -17.49
CA PRO A 327 26.92 2.19 -17.34
C PRO A 327 26.91 0.66 -17.53
N GLU A 328 25.82 0.01 -17.15
CA GLU A 328 25.61 -1.44 -17.23
C GLU A 328 25.06 -1.93 -18.59
N GLY A 329 24.60 -1.02 -19.46
CA GLY A 329 24.06 -1.36 -20.78
C GLY A 329 23.06 -0.35 -21.34
N VAL A 330 22.52 -0.60 -22.54
CA VAL A 330 21.49 0.26 -23.13
C VAL A 330 20.12 -0.34 -22.88
N LEU A 331 19.24 0.38 -22.19
CA LEU A 331 17.82 0.05 -22.12
C LEU A 331 17.13 0.66 -23.33
N TYR A 332 16.40 -0.19 -24.05
CA TYR A 332 15.64 0.24 -25.20
C TYR A 332 14.16 0.25 -24.90
N THR A 333 13.48 1.34 -25.26
CA THR A 333 12.06 1.53 -24.99
C THR A 333 11.28 1.71 -26.28
N LEU A 334 10.03 1.24 -26.25
CA LEU A 334 9.01 1.54 -27.23
C LEU A 334 8.04 2.54 -26.59
N GLY A 335 7.85 3.67 -27.26
CA GLY A 335 6.78 4.62 -26.96
C GLY A 335 5.71 4.58 -28.04
N ALA A 336 4.44 4.71 -27.66
CA ALA A 336 3.38 5.03 -28.61
C ALA A 336 2.45 6.08 -28.03
N GLN A 337 1.99 6.99 -28.88
CA GLN A 337 0.94 7.95 -28.56
C GLN A 337 -0.14 7.84 -29.62
N VAL A 338 -1.36 7.50 -29.20
CA VAL A 338 -2.51 7.33 -30.09
C VAL A 338 -3.64 8.24 -29.62
N THR A 339 -4.09 9.11 -30.52
CA THR A 339 -5.37 9.82 -30.37
C THR A 339 -6.45 8.99 -31.04
N TYR A 340 -7.49 8.63 -30.32
CA TYR A 340 -8.60 7.82 -30.85
C TYR A 340 -9.94 8.28 -30.28
N THR A 341 -11.04 7.90 -30.91
CA THR A 341 -12.39 8.01 -30.33
C THR A 341 -12.91 6.63 -30.02
N ASP A 342 -13.65 6.52 -28.92
CA ASP A 342 -14.29 5.29 -28.48
C ASP A 342 -15.62 5.69 -27.82
N PRO A 343 -16.79 5.36 -28.40
CA PRO A 343 -18.07 5.90 -27.93
C PRO A 343 -18.31 5.71 -26.42
N GLU A 344 -17.88 4.57 -25.89
CA GLU A 344 -18.00 4.10 -24.51
C GLU A 344 -16.77 4.42 -23.65
N GLY A 345 -15.69 4.95 -24.22
CA GLY A 345 -14.50 5.39 -23.51
C GLY A 345 -13.84 4.32 -22.63
N ASN A 346 -13.94 3.05 -23.02
CA ASN A 346 -13.32 1.91 -22.35
C ASN A 346 -12.18 1.28 -23.17
N ALA A 347 -11.80 1.87 -24.31
CA ALA A 347 -10.60 1.50 -25.04
C ALA A 347 -9.33 1.84 -24.25
N ASP A 348 -8.70 0.82 -23.66
CA ASP A 348 -7.48 0.96 -22.85
C ASP A 348 -6.37 -0.04 -23.23
N ILE A 349 -6.60 -0.88 -24.24
CA ILE A 349 -5.65 -1.88 -24.72
C ILE A 349 -5.15 -1.48 -26.12
N ILE A 350 -3.87 -1.72 -26.38
CA ILE A 350 -3.22 -1.54 -27.66
C ILE A 350 -2.43 -2.80 -28.03
N ALA A 351 -2.65 -3.32 -29.24
CA ALA A 351 -1.78 -4.32 -29.84
C ALA A 351 -0.65 -3.62 -30.61
N VAL A 352 0.57 -4.11 -30.42
CA VAL A 352 1.76 -3.61 -31.12
C VAL A 352 2.49 -4.77 -31.79
N SER A 353 2.66 -4.71 -33.12
CA SER A 353 3.47 -5.66 -33.89
C SER A 353 4.65 -4.95 -34.55
N PHE A 354 5.88 -5.36 -34.28
CA PHE A 354 7.05 -4.83 -34.99
C PHE A 354 7.09 -5.36 -36.41
N LEU A 355 7.37 -4.50 -37.39
CA LEU A 355 7.43 -4.89 -38.79
C LEU A 355 8.86 -4.76 -39.33
N ASP A 356 9.26 -5.64 -40.24
CA ASP A 356 10.52 -5.53 -40.98
C ASP A 356 10.45 -4.46 -42.10
N GLY A 357 11.55 -4.27 -42.84
CA GLY A 357 11.59 -3.33 -43.97
C GLY A 357 10.70 -3.69 -45.17
N LEU A 358 10.06 -4.87 -45.15
CA LEU A 358 9.11 -5.33 -46.14
C LEU A 358 7.66 -5.31 -45.62
N GLY A 359 7.45 -4.90 -44.37
CA GLY A 359 6.13 -4.89 -43.72
C GLY A 359 5.69 -6.24 -43.14
N ASN A 360 6.59 -7.23 -43.04
CA ASN A 360 6.25 -8.51 -42.39
C ASN A 360 6.40 -8.38 -40.87
N PRO A 361 5.50 -8.99 -40.07
CA PRO A 361 5.63 -8.98 -38.62
C PRO A 361 6.86 -9.76 -38.16
N LEU A 362 7.59 -9.17 -37.22
CA LEU A 362 8.73 -9.77 -36.53
C LEU A 362 8.23 -10.55 -35.30
N PRO A 363 8.85 -11.71 -34.99
CA PRO A 363 8.52 -12.45 -33.78
C PRO A 363 8.97 -11.67 -32.55
N ILE A 364 8.07 -11.54 -31.57
CA ILE A 364 8.33 -10.93 -30.26
C ILE A 364 8.48 -11.96 -29.14
N GLY A 365 8.77 -13.21 -29.48
CA GLY A 365 8.96 -14.29 -28.51
C GLY A 365 9.43 -15.58 -29.16
N ASP A 366 9.77 -16.56 -28.34
CA ASP A 366 10.34 -17.85 -28.78
C ASP A 366 9.32 -18.81 -29.42
N GLN A 367 8.02 -18.54 -29.30
CA GLN A 367 6.93 -19.28 -29.95
C GLN A 367 6.46 -18.66 -31.28
N ASN A 368 7.26 -17.81 -31.91
CA ASN A 368 6.86 -17.03 -33.10
C ASN A 368 5.59 -16.18 -32.87
N GLN A 369 5.35 -15.73 -31.64
CA GLN A 369 4.27 -14.78 -31.35
C GLN A 369 4.53 -13.50 -32.13
N VAL A 370 3.49 -13.01 -32.83
CA VAL A 370 3.52 -11.78 -33.61
C VAL A 370 2.61 -10.76 -32.95
N GLY A 371 3.22 -9.77 -32.32
CA GLY A 371 2.53 -8.68 -31.64
C GLY A 371 2.18 -8.97 -30.17
N ALA A 372 2.17 -7.90 -29.37
CA ALA A 372 1.86 -7.92 -27.94
C ALA A 372 0.58 -7.12 -27.69
N LEU A 373 -0.31 -7.64 -26.85
CA LEU A 373 -1.43 -6.89 -26.28
C LEU A 373 -0.94 -6.21 -25.00
N LEU A 374 -0.99 -4.89 -24.98
CA LEU A 374 -0.49 -4.05 -23.89
C LEU A 374 -1.60 -3.12 -23.43
N VAL A 375 -1.66 -2.84 -22.13
CA VAL A 375 -2.53 -1.78 -21.60
C VAL A 375 -1.81 -0.45 -21.78
N PHE A 376 -2.54 0.61 -22.16
CA PHE A 376 -1.96 1.95 -22.16
C PHE A 376 -1.45 2.31 -20.77
N THR A 377 -0.24 2.86 -20.69
CA THR A 377 0.35 3.39 -19.45
C THR A 377 -0.49 4.54 -18.90
N GLN A 378 -1.05 5.38 -19.78
CA GLN A 378 -2.05 6.37 -19.41
C GLN A 378 -3.06 6.62 -20.55
N VAL A 379 -4.30 6.93 -20.18
CA VAL A 379 -5.37 7.33 -21.10
C VAL A 379 -5.95 8.66 -20.65
N VAL A 380 -5.83 9.69 -21.49
CA VAL A 380 -6.25 11.06 -21.15
C VAL A 380 -7.47 11.46 -21.99
N PRO A 381 -8.66 11.59 -21.37
CA PRO A 381 -9.85 12.04 -22.09
C PRO A 381 -9.70 13.50 -22.54
N GLN A 382 -10.19 13.80 -23.74
CA GLN A 382 -10.19 15.13 -24.33
C GLN A 382 -11.61 15.73 -24.33
N ARG A 383 -11.68 17.06 -24.40
CA ARG A 383 -12.97 17.78 -24.37
C ARG A 383 -13.85 17.52 -25.60
N ASP A 384 -13.27 17.05 -26.70
CA ASP A 384 -13.99 16.71 -27.92
C ASP A 384 -14.51 15.26 -27.95
N GLY A 385 -14.35 14.52 -26.85
CA GLY A 385 -14.74 13.10 -26.75
C GLY A 385 -13.71 12.12 -27.32
N SER A 386 -12.56 12.61 -27.80
CA SER A 386 -11.41 11.76 -28.11
C SER A 386 -10.61 11.42 -26.84
N PHE A 387 -9.70 10.47 -26.97
CA PHE A 387 -8.79 10.01 -25.92
C PHE A 387 -7.36 10.06 -26.46
N ILE A 388 -6.40 10.35 -25.59
CA ILE A 388 -4.98 10.19 -25.88
C ILE A 388 -4.46 9.03 -25.02
N GLY A 389 -4.23 7.88 -25.66
CA GLY A 389 -3.52 6.75 -25.04
C GLY A 389 -2.02 6.91 -25.24
N GLN A 390 -1.25 6.75 -24.17
CA GLN A 390 0.20 6.64 -24.23
C GLN A 390 0.66 5.29 -23.68
N LEU A 391 1.55 4.64 -24.41
CA LEU A 391 2.21 3.40 -24.04
C LEU A 391 3.71 3.67 -23.93
N GLY A 392 4.31 3.26 -22.82
CA GLY A 392 5.76 3.21 -22.64
C GLY A 392 6.14 1.86 -22.06
N ILE A 393 7.00 1.12 -22.77
CA ILE A 393 7.44 -0.19 -22.30
C ILE A 393 8.89 -0.47 -22.72
N PRO A 394 9.72 -1.07 -21.84
CA PRO A 394 11.00 -1.63 -22.23
C PRO A 394 10.79 -2.73 -23.28
N ILE A 395 11.50 -2.66 -24.41
CA ILE A 395 11.38 -3.66 -25.47
C ILE A 395 11.70 -5.06 -24.94
N ARG A 396 12.65 -5.17 -24.00
CA ARG A 396 13.01 -6.44 -23.36
C ARG A 396 11.84 -7.06 -22.58
N ALA A 397 10.95 -6.25 -22.01
CA ALA A 397 9.76 -6.71 -21.28
C ALA A 397 8.66 -7.24 -22.21
N MET A 398 8.64 -6.81 -23.48
CA MET A 398 7.70 -7.33 -24.48
C MET A 398 8.11 -8.71 -25.02
N ILE A 399 9.35 -9.16 -24.77
CA ILE A 399 9.86 -10.40 -25.36
C ILE A 399 9.47 -11.60 -24.49
N ASP A 400 8.54 -12.41 -25.00
CA ASP A 400 8.11 -13.66 -24.35
C ASP A 400 9.11 -14.80 -24.63
N CYS A 401 9.90 -15.14 -23.61
CA CYS A 401 10.83 -16.28 -23.62
C CYS A 401 10.40 -17.39 -22.65
N THR A 402 9.09 -17.46 -22.34
CA THR A 402 8.56 -18.39 -21.34
C THR A 402 8.75 -19.85 -21.74
N ALA A 403 8.64 -20.19 -23.02
CA ALA A 403 8.82 -21.57 -23.45
C ALA A 403 10.29 -22.02 -23.33
N THR A 404 11.23 -21.15 -23.66
CA THR A 404 12.68 -21.36 -23.47
C THR A 404 12.98 -21.55 -21.99
N GLN A 405 12.41 -20.71 -21.12
CA GLN A 405 12.56 -20.82 -19.67
C GLN A 405 12.00 -22.16 -19.15
N GLN A 406 10.79 -22.53 -19.55
CA GLN A 406 10.14 -23.77 -19.14
C GLN A 406 10.93 -25.00 -19.60
N GLN A 407 11.41 -24.99 -20.85
CA GLN A 407 12.21 -26.08 -21.40
C GLN A 407 13.55 -26.22 -20.67
N ALA A 408 14.27 -25.12 -20.46
CA ALA A 408 15.54 -25.12 -19.73
C ALA A 408 15.38 -25.63 -18.29
N ASN A 409 14.31 -25.23 -17.60
CA ASN A 409 14.02 -25.72 -16.26
C ASN A 409 13.71 -27.23 -16.27
N ALA A 410 12.89 -27.70 -17.21
CA ALA A 410 12.53 -29.11 -17.35
C ALA A 410 13.75 -29.98 -17.67
N ASP A 411 14.62 -29.54 -18.56
CA ASP A 411 15.84 -30.26 -18.95
C ASP A 411 16.85 -30.35 -17.79
N CYS A 412 17.02 -29.25 -17.03
CA CYS A 412 17.87 -29.24 -15.83
C CYS A 412 17.34 -30.17 -14.74
N LEU A 413 16.03 -30.13 -14.45
CA LEU A 413 15.41 -31.02 -13.47
C LEU A 413 15.52 -32.50 -13.89
N ALA A 414 15.38 -32.80 -15.18
CA ALA A 414 15.59 -34.14 -15.72
C ALA A 414 17.05 -34.63 -15.56
N GLY A 415 18.01 -33.70 -15.48
CA GLY A 415 19.42 -33.97 -15.18
C GLY A 415 19.69 -34.34 -13.72
N GLY A 416 18.72 -34.17 -12.82
CA GLY A 416 18.84 -34.48 -11.40
C GLY A 416 19.42 -33.35 -10.54
N ASP A 417 19.50 -32.13 -11.08
CA ASP A 417 19.95 -30.95 -10.35
C ASP A 417 18.88 -30.41 -9.38
N ASN A 418 19.29 -29.53 -8.47
CA ASN A 418 18.40 -28.89 -7.50
C ASN A 418 17.48 -27.87 -8.22
N ALA A 419 16.19 -27.85 -7.85
CA ALA A 419 15.19 -26.92 -8.36
C ALA A 419 15.62 -25.43 -8.33
N GLN A 420 16.34 -24.99 -7.31
CA GLN A 420 16.83 -23.60 -7.25
C GLN A 420 17.89 -23.30 -8.34
N VAL A 421 18.81 -24.24 -8.57
CA VAL A 421 19.83 -24.12 -9.62
C VAL A 421 19.17 -24.14 -10.99
N CYS A 422 18.17 -25.01 -11.18
CA CYS A 422 17.42 -25.09 -12.42
C CYS A 422 16.60 -23.83 -12.70
N ALA A 423 15.99 -23.22 -11.68
CA ALA A 423 15.31 -21.94 -11.83
C ALA A 423 16.27 -20.83 -12.28
N GLN A 424 17.47 -20.74 -11.68
CA GLN A 424 18.49 -19.76 -12.07
C GLN A 424 18.97 -19.97 -13.50
N GLN A 425 19.25 -21.22 -13.88
CA GLN A 425 19.65 -21.55 -15.25
C GLN A 425 18.54 -21.22 -16.25
N ALA A 426 17.28 -21.51 -15.91
CA ALA A 426 16.14 -21.18 -16.76
C ALA A 426 15.99 -19.67 -16.97
N VAL A 427 16.19 -18.85 -15.94
CA VAL A 427 16.21 -17.38 -16.06
C VAL A 427 17.35 -16.92 -16.96
N ALA A 428 18.55 -17.50 -16.84
CA ALA A 428 19.69 -17.17 -17.69
C ALA A 428 19.42 -17.47 -19.18
N GLU A 429 18.82 -18.62 -19.48
CA GLU A 429 18.42 -18.99 -20.85
C GLU A 429 17.31 -18.08 -21.40
N ALA A 430 16.33 -17.70 -20.57
CA ALA A 430 15.31 -16.73 -20.93
C ALA A 430 15.94 -15.36 -21.27
N ASN A 431 16.89 -14.88 -20.47
CA ASN A 431 17.62 -13.65 -20.74
C ASN A 431 18.43 -13.73 -22.04
N ALA A 432 19.11 -14.85 -22.29
CA ALA A 432 19.84 -15.08 -23.54
C ALA A 432 18.90 -15.10 -24.77
N CYS A 433 17.68 -15.61 -24.63
CA CYS A 433 16.63 -15.51 -25.64
C CYS A 433 16.23 -14.05 -25.92
N ARG A 434 15.99 -13.25 -24.86
CA ARG A 434 15.65 -11.82 -24.98
C ARG A 434 16.76 -11.04 -25.67
N ASP A 435 18.01 -11.28 -25.30
CA ASP A 435 19.18 -10.61 -25.85
C ASP A 435 19.41 -10.95 -27.33
N ARG A 436 18.93 -12.12 -27.79
CA ARG A 436 18.96 -12.52 -29.20
C ARG A 436 17.86 -11.84 -30.03
N LEU A 437 16.67 -11.68 -29.46
CA LEU A 437 15.50 -11.13 -30.16
C LEU A 437 15.46 -9.60 -30.16
N ALA A 438 15.89 -8.96 -29.08
CA ALA A 438 15.84 -7.49 -28.95
C ALA A 438 16.52 -6.76 -30.13
N PRO A 439 17.72 -7.12 -30.59
CA PRO A 439 18.37 -6.42 -31.71
C PRO A 439 17.60 -6.43 -33.04
N ALA A 440 16.70 -7.39 -33.25
CA ALA A 440 15.84 -7.43 -34.44
C ALA A 440 14.69 -6.42 -34.30
N LEU A 441 14.02 -6.40 -33.14
CA LEU A 441 12.94 -5.44 -32.84
C LEU A 441 13.46 -4.00 -32.85
N LEU A 442 14.67 -3.77 -32.35
CA LEU A 442 15.32 -2.45 -32.39
C LEU A 442 15.55 -1.93 -33.80
N ARG A 443 15.75 -2.82 -34.76
CA ARG A 443 15.97 -2.48 -36.16
C ARG A 443 14.68 -2.40 -36.98
N ALA A 444 13.52 -2.66 -36.38
CA ALA A 444 12.25 -2.47 -37.04
C ALA A 444 12.13 -0.99 -37.48
N PRO A 445 11.78 -0.71 -38.75
CA PRO A 445 11.52 0.67 -39.19
C PRO A 445 10.14 1.18 -38.76
N SER A 446 9.21 0.28 -38.43
CA SER A 446 7.82 0.61 -38.12
C SER A 446 7.19 -0.43 -37.22
N VAL A 447 6.09 -0.05 -36.59
CA VAL A 447 5.17 -0.93 -35.86
C VAL A 447 3.78 -0.86 -36.49
N GLU A 448 3.00 -1.91 -36.34
CA GLU A 448 1.56 -1.89 -36.57
C GLU A 448 0.85 -1.73 -35.22
N LEU A 449 -0.06 -0.75 -35.15
CA LEU A 449 -0.84 -0.45 -33.96
C LEU A 449 -2.31 -0.78 -34.20
N THR A 450 -2.97 -1.36 -33.21
CA THR A 450 -4.42 -1.60 -33.19
C THR A 450 -4.94 -1.30 -31.79
N VAL A 451 -5.96 -0.47 -31.64
CA VAL A 451 -6.58 -0.17 -30.34
C VAL A 451 -7.73 -1.16 -30.11
N TYR A 452 -7.81 -1.69 -28.90
CA TYR A 452 -8.82 -2.63 -28.44
C TYR A 452 -9.64 -1.98 -27.33
N ASP A 453 -10.94 -2.23 -27.35
CA ASP A 453 -11.83 -1.94 -26.24
C ASP A 453 -12.01 -3.16 -25.33
N ARG A 454 -12.57 -2.94 -24.12
CA ARG A 454 -12.85 -4.01 -23.16
C ARG A 454 -13.97 -4.97 -23.58
N THR A 455 -14.58 -4.74 -24.73
CA THR A 455 -15.57 -5.61 -25.36
C THR A 455 -15.01 -6.36 -26.57
N ASP A 456 -13.67 -6.39 -26.70
CA ASP A 456 -12.91 -7.01 -27.79
C ASP A 456 -13.19 -6.42 -29.18
N GLN A 457 -13.75 -5.21 -29.28
CA GLN A 457 -13.80 -4.51 -30.57
C GLN A 457 -12.46 -3.82 -30.85
N THR A 458 -12.11 -3.75 -32.13
CA THR A 458 -10.80 -3.27 -32.58
C THR A 458 -10.92 -2.13 -33.57
N SER A 459 -9.99 -1.18 -33.49
CA SER A 459 -9.77 -0.24 -34.59
C SER A 459 -9.24 -0.95 -35.84
N ASP A 460 -9.24 -0.24 -36.97
CA ASP A 460 -8.38 -0.65 -38.09
C ASP A 460 -6.91 -0.63 -37.65
N SER A 461 -6.12 -1.59 -38.13
CA SER A 461 -4.67 -1.64 -37.89
C SER A 461 -3.95 -0.61 -38.75
N VAL A 462 -2.99 0.11 -38.16
CA VAL A 462 -2.23 1.15 -38.87
C VAL A 462 -0.73 0.94 -38.68
N GLN A 463 0.00 0.92 -39.79
CA GLN A 463 1.46 0.91 -39.79
C GLN A 463 2.01 2.33 -39.50
N VAL A 464 2.87 2.43 -38.49
CA VAL A 464 3.43 3.68 -37.97
C VAL A 464 4.96 3.60 -37.98
N PRO A 465 5.67 4.55 -38.61
CA PRO A 465 7.13 4.59 -38.55
C PRO A 465 7.62 4.86 -37.12
N LEU A 466 8.75 4.26 -36.76
CA LEU A 466 9.40 4.53 -35.47
C LEU A 466 10.26 5.79 -35.55
N GLU A 467 9.93 6.78 -34.71
CA GLU A 467 10.65 8.05 -34.59
C GLU A 467 11.60 8.05 -33.38
N VAL A 468 12.56 8.96 -33.36
CA VAL A 468 13.33 9.23 -32.13
C VAL A 468 12.54 10.23 -31.28
N PRO A 469 12.34 9.97 -29.97
CA PRO A 469 11.66 10.91 -29.09
C PRO A 469 12.33 12.30 -29.13
N GLY A 470 11.50 13.34 -29.24
CA GLY A 470 11.95 14.74 -29.22
C GLY A 470 11.85 15.37 -27.84
N ALA A 471 12.29 16.62 -27.73
CA ALA A 471 12.04 17.44 -26.54
C ALA A 471 10.55 17.84 -26.47
N LEU A 472 9.96 17.71 -25.28
CA LEU A 472 8.58 18.06 -24.99
C LEU A 472 8.49 19.48 -24.40
N ALA A 473 7.43 20.20 -24.79
CA ALA A 473 7.11 21.50 -24.24
C ALA A 473 6.51 21.39 -22.82
N ASP A 474 6.54 22.49 -22.08
CA ASP A 474 5.88 22.58 -20.78
C ASP A 474 4.36 22.32 -20.93
N GLY A 475 3.81 21.49 -20.04
CA GLY A 475 2.42 21.02 -20.08
C GLY A 475 2.12 19.91 -21.09
N ALA A 476 3.08 19.46 -21.90
CA ALA A 476 2.86 18.34 -22.82
C ALA A 476 2.75 17.02 -22.05
N LEU A 477 1.87 16.12 -22.51
CA LEU A 477 1.79 14.75 -21.99
C LEU A 477 3.12 14.04 -22.20
N CYS A 478 3.60 13.39 -21.14
CA CYS A 478 4.86 12.68 -21.12
C CYS A 478 4.68 11.36 -20.39
N LEU A 479 5.66 10.46 -20.56
CA LEU A 479 5.78 9.27 -19.73
C LEU A 479 7.04 9.38 -18.86
N PRO A 480 7.05 8.80 -17.65
CA PRO A 480 8.18 8.86 -16.74
C PRO A 480 9.49 8.41 -17.36
N ASN A 481 9.43 7.51 -18.36
CA ASN A 481 10.60 7.03 -19.07
C ASN A 481 10.93 7.69 -20.40
N GLY A 482 10.39 8.88 -20.64
CA GLY A 482 10.69 9.65 -21.85
C GLY A 482 10.37 8.92 -23.15
N GLU A 483 9.56 7.86 -23.13
CA GLU A 483 9.30 7.00 -24.28
C GLU A 483 8.61 7.77 -25.40
N VAL A 484 7.82 8.78 -25.05
CA VAL A 484 7.13 9.69 -25.98
C VAL A 484 7.84 11.05 -26.14
N GLY A 485 8.97 11.25 -25.46
CA GLY A 485 9.77 12.47 -25.48
C GLY A 485 10.29 12.87 -24.10
N SER A 486 11.35 13.68 -24.07
CA SER A 486 11.98 14.15 -22.83
C SER A 486 11.57 15.58 -22.51
N CYS A 487 11.23 15.86 -21.25
CA CYS A 487 10.97 17.22 -20.81
C CYS A 487 12.24 18.09 -20.89
N ALA A 488 12.07 19.41 -21.04
CA ALA A 488 13.19 20.35 -21.03
C ALA A 488 13.98 20.31 -19.71
N GLU A 489 15.24 20.77 -19.73
CA GLU A 489 16.09 20.83 -18.55
C GLU A 489 15.41 21.55 -17.36
N GLY A 490 15.47 20.95 -16.16
CA GLY A 490 14.80 21.45 -14.96
C GLY A 490 13.29 21.17 -14.89
N ARG A 491 12.74 20.43 -15.87
CA ARG A 491 11.37 19.91 -15.87
C ARG A 491 11.41 18.38 -15.78
N GLY A 492 10.35 17.79 -15.27
CA GLY A 492 10.17 16.35 -15.18
C GLY A 492 8.75 15.95 -15.53
N CYS A 493 8.57 14.67 -15.80
CA CYS A 493 7.26 14.11 -16.03
C CYS A 493 6.60 13.80 -14.68
N ALA A 494 5.49 14.47 -14.37
CA ALA A 494 4.82 14.31 -13.09
C ALA A 494 3.31 14.61 -13.20
N GLY A 495 2.55 14.15 -12.20
CA GLY A 495 1.11 14.39 -12.07
C GLY A 495 0.24 13.32 -12.71
N GLU A 496 -1.07 13.43 -12.50
CA GLU A 496 -2.09 12.53 -13.06
C GLU A 496 -3.16 13.36 -13.79
N PRO A 497 -3.18 13.38 -15.14
CA PRO A 497 -2.25 12.69 -16.04
C PRO A 497 -0.83 13.31 -16.03
N SER A 498 0.17 12.52 -16.40
CA SER A 498 1.56 12.95 -16.36
C SER A 498 1.89 13.95 -17.47
N THR A 499 2.35 15.13 -17.07
CA THR A 499 2.75 16.21 -17.99
C THR A 499 4.13 16.75 -17.65
N CYS A 500 4.82 17.31 -18.64
CA CYS A 500 6.08 18.00 -18.42
C CYS A 500 5.82 19.25 -17.59
N GLN A 501 6.35 19.28 -16.37
CA GLN A 501 6.17 20.41 -15.47
C GLN A 501 7.41 20.67 -14.62
N ALA A 502 7.41 21.78 -13.88
CA ALA A 502 8.49 22.07 -12.95
C ALA A 502 8.44 21.06 -11.81
N VAL A 503 9.55 20.38 -11.59
CA VAL A 503 9.69 19.35 -10.56
C VAL A 503 10.73 19.80 -9.55
N ALA A 504 10.49 19.52 -8.28
CA ALA A 504 11.46 19.85 -7.25
C ALA A 504 12.64 18.87 -7.33
N ALA A 505 13.86 19.38 -7.26
CA ALA A 505 15.02 18.49 -7.13
C ALA A 505 14.97 17.68 -5.82
N ALA A 506 14.34 18.23 -4.78
CA ALA A 506 14.16 17.58 -3.47
C ALA A 506 13.07 16.51 -3.50
N CYS A 507 13.08 15.63 -2.49
CA CYS A 507 12.03 14.64 -2.29
C CYS A 507 10.70 15.31 -1.88
N PRO A 508 9.56 14.61 -2.01
CA PRO A 508 8.28 15.11 -1.51
C PRO A 508 8.37 15.56 -0.03
N PRO A 509 7.61 16.58 0.39
CA PRO A 509 7.60 17.01 1.79
C PRO A 509 7.23 15.84 2.72
N GLY A 510 7.97 15.69 3.82
CA GLY A 510 7.76 14.60 4.79
C GLY A 510 8.60 13.35 4.51
N THR A 511 9.10 13.15 3.29
CA THR A 511 9.97 12.02 2.97
C THR A 511 11.32 12.15 3.70
N PRO A 512 11.71 11.17 4.53
CA PRO A 512 13.01 11.18 5.20
C PRO A 512 14.17 11.09 4.19
N VAL A 513 15.11 12.02 4.26
CA VAL A 513 16.31 12.02 3.40
C VAL A 513 17.56 12.20 4.25
N ALA A 514 18.42 11.19 4.28
CA ALA A 514 19.70 11.27 4.97
C ALA A 514 20.78 11.90 4.08
N ASN A 515 21.66 12.74 4.64
CA ASN A 515 22.74 13.37 3.89
C ASN A 515 24.04 12.58 4.01
N LEU A 516 24.46 11.89 2.94
CA LEU A 516 25.71 11.13 2.93
C LEU A 516 26.94 12.02 3.07
N ASN A 517 26.90 13.28 2.64
CA ASN A 517 28.01 14.20 2.83
C ASN A 517 28.23 14.60 4.30
N ALA A 518 27.25 14.39 5.18
CA ALA A 518 27.38 14.61 6.62
C ALA A 518 28.13 13.47 7.34
N VAL A 519 28.21 12.29 6.73
CA VAL A 519 28.92 11.11 7.27
C VAL A 519 30.42 11.31 7.10
N ALA A 520 31.22 11.11 8.15
CA ALA A 520 32.67 11.28 8.06
C ALA A 520 33.30 10.38 6.98
N ALA A 521 34.10 10.97 6.09
CA ALA A 521 34.82 10.21 5.07
C ALA A 521 36.04 9.50 5.68
N ALA A 522 36.26 8.26 5.27
CA ALA A 522 37.48 7.52 5.55
C ALA A 522 38.68 8.09 4.77
N ALA A 523 39.88 7.58 5.05
CA ALA A 523 41.12 8.08 4.44
C ALA A 523 41.18 7.87 2.91
N ASP A 524 40.46 6.87 2.39
CA ASP A 524 40.30 6.60 0.96
C ASP A 524 39.17 7.43 0.32
N GLY A 525 38.50 8.30 1.10
CA GLY A 525 37.38 9.11 0.65
C GLY A 525 36.02 8.41 0.68
N SER A 526 35.96 7.13 1.06
CA SER A 526 34.71 6.38 1.18
C SER A 526 33.88 6.84 2.39
N ARG A 527 32.57 6.64 2.32
CA ARG A 527 31.61 6.94 3.39
C ARG A 527 30.72 5.73 3.58
N THR A 528 30.45 5.38 4.84
CA THR A 528 29.71 4.16 5.19
C THR A 528 28.58 4.49 6.14
N VAL A 529 27.37 4.01 5.82
CA VAL A 529 26.18 4.16 6.64
C VAL A 529 25.57 2.80 6.90
N ARG A 530 25.13 2.57 8.13
CA ARG A 530 24.26 1.45 8.48
C ARG A 530 22.83 1.97 8.54
N GLY A 531 21.93 1.31 7.81
CA GLY A 531 20.51 1.66 7.77
C GLY A 531 19.64 0.43 7.98
N ASP A 532 18.35 0.68 8.12
CA ASP A 532 17.32 -0.35 8.28
C ASP A 532 16.01 0.21 7.74
N HIS A 533 15.62 -0.25 6.55
CA HIS A 533 14.38 0.17 5.91
C HIS A 533 13.16 -0.66 6.38
N SER A 534 13.23 -1.44 7.47
CA SER A 534 12.09 -2.24 7.98
C SER A 534 10.83 -1.43 8.31
N ASN A 535 11.00 -0.17 8.72
CA ASN A 535 9.91 0.73 9.08
C ASN A 535 9.76 1.89 8.10
N SER A 536 10.47 1.85 6.97
CA SER A 536 10.38 2.91 5.97
C SER A 536 9.12 2.72 5.14
N GLU A 537 8.52 3.81 4.70
CA GLU A 537 7.39 3.74 3.79
C GLU A 537 7.84 3.21 2.44
N ALA A 538 6.95 2.47 1.76
CA ALA A 538 7.16 2.16 0.36
C ALA A 538 7.14 3.46 -0.44
N PHE A 539 8.10 3.63 -1.33
CA PHE A 539 8.09 4.75 -2.26
C PHE A 539 7.42 4.26 -3.52
N ASP A 540 6.23 4.81 -3.81
CA ASP A 540 5.26 4.32 -4.80
C ASP A 540 5.83 4.06 -6.21
N ALA A 541 7.01 4.61 -6.51
CA ALA A 541 7.78 4.29 -7.70
C ALA A 541 9.16 3.73 -7.36
N GLY A 542 9.29 2.40 -7.43
CA GLY A 542 10.58 1.70 -7.40
C GLY A 542 11.56 2.15 -8.49
N GLY A 543 12.76 1.60 -8.47
CA GLY A 543 13.78 1.80 -9.49
C GLY A 543 13.40 1.17 -10.85
N VAL A 544 14.17 1.53 -11.88
CA VAL A 544 13.99 1.01 -13.26
C VAL A 544 14.29 -0.49 -13.35
N CYS A 545 15.07 -1.03 -12.41
CA CYS A 545 15.40 -2.45 -12.26
C CYS A 545 14.56 -3.15 -11.17
N GLY A 546 13.43 -2.57 -10.78
CA GLY A 546 12.57 -3.13 -9.73
C GLY A 546 12.60 -2.29 -8.47
N GLY A 547 12.03 -2.83 -7.39
CA GLY A 547 11.76 -2.06 -6.18
C GLY A 547 10.28 -2.09 -5.79
N GLY A 548 9.87 -1.09 -5.03
CA GLY A 548 8.47 -0.87 -4.62
C GLY A 548 8.16 -1.41 -3.21
N GLY A 549 9.19 -1.74 -2.44
CA GLY A 549 9.09 -1.99 -1.01
C GLY A 549 9.52 -0.77 -0.19
N PRO A 550 9.68 -0.93 1.13
CA PRO A 550 10.25 0.08 2.01
C PRO A 550 11.59 0.63 1.51
N VAL A 551 11.74 1.96 1.46
CA VAL A 551 12.95 2.60 0.92
C VAL A 551 13.61 3.57 1.90
N ASP A 552 14.93 3.56 1.92
CA ASP A 552 15.72 4.62 2.53
C ASP A 552 16.39 5.48 1.45
N ILE A 553 16.23 6.80 1.56
CA ILE A 553 16.72 7.75 0.58
C ILE A 553 17.89 8.55 1.15
N TYR A 554 18.97 8.58 0.38
CA TYR A 554 20.20 9.29 0.70
C TYR A 554 20.51 10.36 -0.34
N GLN A 555 20.81 11.57 0.10
CA GLN A 555 21.34 12.62 -0.76
C GLN A 555 22.87 12.60 -0.76
N PHE A 556 23.48 12.72 -1.94
CA PHE A 556 24.92 12.87 -2.11
C PHE A 556 25.27 13.96 -3.14
N THR A 557 26.17 14.86 -2.77
CA THR A 557 26.77 15.88 -3.65
C THR A 557 28.25 15.59 -3.88
N ALA A 558 28.64 15.40 -5.14
CA ALA A 558 30.04 15.14 -5.51
C ALA A 558 30.92 16.38 -5.28
N ALA A 559 32.04 16.22 -4.56
CA ALA A 559 32.96 17.34 -4.31
C ALA A 559 33.81 17.72 -5.54
N ALA A 560 34.09 16.75 -6.42
CA ALA A 560 34.85 16.90 -7.65
C ALA A 560 34.21 16.00 -8.73
N ALA A 561 34.56 16.25 -9.99
CA ALA A 561 34.12 15.39 -11.08
C ALA A 561 34.89 14.07 -11.07
N GLY A 562 34.21 12.96 -11.33
CA GLY A 562 34.80 11.63 -11.50
C GLY A 562 33.84 10.50 -11.18
N THR A 563 34.36 9.27 -11.31
CA THR A 563 33.65 8.04 -11.01
C THR A 563 33.31 7.93 -9.53
N MET A 564 32.04 7.68 -9.23
CA MET A 564 31.54 7.35 -7.90
C MET A 564 30.80 6.03 -7.93
N SER A 565 31.00 5.24 -6.89
CA SER A 565 30.36 3.96 -6.68
C SER A 565 29.52 3.98 -5.41
N PHE A 566 28.33 3.39 -5.49
CA PHE A 566 27.42 3.17 -4.37
C PHE A 566 27.13 1.68 -4.30
N TYR A 567 27.33 1.03 -3.16
CA TYR A 567 27.11 -0.43 -3.04
C TYR A 567 26.82 -0.86 -1.61
N LEU A 568 26.16 -2.03 -1.50
CA LEU A 568 25.83 -2.65 -0.22
C LEU A 568 26.87 -3.72 0.14
N THR A 569 27.40 -3.66 1.36
CA THR A 569 28.36 -4.66 1.86
C THR A 569 27.75 -5.70 2.77
N GLU A 570 26.69 -5.33 3.50
CA GLU A 570 25.89 -6.17 4.38
C GLU A 570 24.42 -5.85 4.11
N HIS A 571 23.56 -6.86 4.11
CA HIS A 571 22.12 -6.71 3.94
C HIS A 571 21.38 -7.90 4.57
N SER A 572 20.10 -7.71 4.87
CA SER A 572 19.16 -8.79 5.15
C SER A 572 18.01 -8.71 4.15
N GLY A 573 18.00 -9.62 3.19
CA GLY A 573 17.00 -9.68 2.13
C GLY A 573 17.62 -9.57 0.74
N ASP A 574 16.78 -9.16 -0.22
CA ASP A 574 17.13 -8.94 -1.62
C ASP A 574 16.96 -7.45 -1.94
N PRO A 575 18.03 -6.64 -1.80
CA PRO A 575 17.93 -5.21 -2.03
C PRO A 575 17.89 -4.85 -3.52
N VAL A 576 17.41 -3.64 -3.78
CA VAL A 576 17.60 -2.94 -5.05
C VAL A 576 18.24 -1.61 -4.74
N LEU A 577 19.32 -1.28 -5.45
CA LEU A 577 19.99 0.01 -5.32
C LEU A 577 19.83 0.80 -6.62
N TYR A 578 19.30 2.02 -6.51
CA TYR A 578 19.19 2.91 -7.66
C TYR A 578 19.50 4.36 -7.32
N VAL A 579 19.95 5.12 -8.31
CA VAL A 579 20.39 6.50 -8.15
C VAL A 579 19.61 7.39 -9.10
N ARG A 580 19.06 8.51 -8.60
CA ARG A 580 18.34 9.52 -9.39
C ARG A 580 18.99 10.90 -9.28
N SER A 581 18.85 11.71 -10.33
CA SER A 581 19.23 13.13 -10.38
C SER A 581 18.20 14.05 -9.69
N LEU A 582 16.95 13.61 -9.61
CA LEU A 582 15.83 14.31 -8.96
C LEU A 582 15.11 13.30 -8.07
N CYS A 583 14.83 13.66 -6.82
CA CYS A 583 14.21 12.71 -5.90
C CYS A 583 12.70 12.56 -6.13
N SER A 584 11.99 13.67 -6.37
CA SER A 584 10.53 13.67 -6.54
C SER A 584 10.04 13.21 -7.92
N VAL A 585 10.96 12.83 -8.81
CA VAL A 585 10.61 12.40 -10.17
C VAL A 585 10.81 10.90 -10.28
N GLU A 586 9.78 10.26 -10.81
CA GLU A 586 9.70 8.81 -11.00
C GLU A 586 10.20 8.41 -12.40
N GLY A 587 10.52 7.13 -12.56
CA GLY A 587 10.99 6.57 -13.84
C GLY A 587 12.39 7.01 -14.27
N ILE A 588 12.77 6.68 -15.52
CA ILE A 588 14.13 6.95 -16.02
C ILE A 588 14.41 8.45 -16.20
N GLY A 589 13.39 9.32 -16.25
CA GLY A 589 13.58 10.74 -16.52
C GLY A 589 14.53 11.40 -15.51
N ALA A 590 14.62 10.81 -14.31
CA ALA A 590 15.61 11.15 -13.30
C ALA A 590 16.63 10.04 -13.01
N SER A 591 16.40 8.79 -13.41
CA SER A 591 17.30 7.65 -13.11
C SER A 591 18.67 7.83 -13.77
N LEU A 592 19.74 7.56 -13.01
CA LEU A 592 21.13 7.66 -13.43
C LEU A 592 21.81 6.30 -13.51
N ALA A 593 21.54 5.42 -12.54
CA ALA A 593 22.08 4.07 -12.49
C ALA A 593 21.19 3.22 -11.58
N CYS A 594 21.12 1.92 -11.82
CA CYS A 594 20.32 1.04 -11.00
C CYS A 594 20.82 -0.41 -11.11
N ASN A 595 20.72 -1.17 -10.02
CA ASN A 595 21.11 -2.57 -10.00
C ASN A 595 20.48 -3.30 -8.80
N ASP A 596 20.01 -4.52 -9.02
CA ASP A 596 19.52 -5.47 -8.01
C ASP A 596 20.64 -6.44 -7.57
N ASP A 597 21.34 -7.09 -8.51
CA ASP A 597 22.24 -8.23 -8.24
C ASP A 597 23.63 -8.13 -8.92
N TRP A 598 24.53 -7.26 -8.44
CA TRP A 598 25.90 -7.14 -8.98
C TRP A 598 26.81 -8.30 -8.55
N GLN A 599 26.64 -8.87 -7.34
CA GLN A 599 27.29 -10.14 -6.93
C GLN A 599 26.37 -10.98 -6.05
N MET A 600 25.73 -12.02 -6.62
CA MET A 600 24.62 -12.70 -5.92
C MET A 600 23.57 -11.64 -5.55
N LEU A 601 23.02 -11.66 -4.33
CA LEU A 601 22.01 -10.71 -3.87
C LEU A 601 22.52 -9.28 -3.58
N ARG A 602 23.75 -8.90 -3.98
CA ARG A 602 24.33 -7.60 -3.60
C ARG A 602 24.06 -6.55 -4.66
N SER A 603 23.42 -5.46 -4.26
CA SER A 603 23.19 -4.29 -5.12
C SER A 603 24.33 -3.29 -5.05
N GLY A 604 24.63 -2.68 -6.20
CA GLY A 604 25.71 -1.71 -6.37
C GLY A 604 25.67 -1.06 -7.74
N VAL A 605 25.92 0.25 -7.80
CA VAL A 605 25.94 1.04 -9.04
C VAL A 605 27.16 1.94 -9.13
N GLN A 606 27.61 2.23 -10.34
CA GLN A 606 28.74 3.10 -10.63
C GLN A 606 28.35 4.15 -11.66
N LEU A 607 28.66 5.42 -11.43
CA LEU A 607 28.36 6.50 -12.35
C LEU A 607 29.40 7.62 -12.32
N GLU A 608 29.52 8.34 -13.44
CA GLU A 608 30.31 9.57 -13.52
C GLU A 608 29.50 10.75 -12.99
N LEU A 609 30.03 11.42 -11.96
CA LEU A 609 29.41 12.63 -11.42
C LEU A 609 30.25 13.85 -11.78
N MET A 610 29.60 14.98 -12.07
CA MET A 610 30.26 16.28 -12.20
C MET A 610 30.53 16.89 -10.82
N ALA A 611 31.50 17.79 -10.74
CA ALA A 611 31.74 18.55 -9.52
C ALA A 611 30.48 19.33 -9.11
N ARG A 612 30.06 19.16 -7.86
CA ARG A 612 28.84 19.72 -7.25
C ARG A 612 27.52 19.16 -7.79
N GLN A 613 27.55 18.09 -8.59
CA GLN A 613 26.34 17.37 -8.95
C GLN A 613 25.75 16.69 -7.71
N THR A 614 24.45 16.86 -7.50
CA THR A 614 23.71 16.20 -6.42
C THR A 614 22.87 15.07 -7.00
N VAL A 615 22.88 13.93 -6.33
CA VAL A 615 22.11 12.73 -6.66
C VAL A 615 21.42 12.20 -5.41
N TYR A 616 20.42 11.35 -5.61
CA TYR A 616 19.68 10.65 -4.58
C TYR A 616 19.86 9.16 -4.78
N VAL A 617 20.34 8.47 -3.75
CA VAL A 617 20.60 7.04 -3.72
C VAL A 617 19.48 6.40 -2.92
N PHE A 618 18.78 5.44 -3.52
CA PHE A 618 17.65 4.73 -2.95
C PHE A 618 18.08 3.30 -2.64
N VAL A 619 17.90 2.90 -1.39
CA VAL A 619 18.08 1.52 -0.93
C VAL A 619 16.70 0.93 -0.71
N ASP A 620 16.26 0.13 -1.68
CA ASP A 620 14.92 -0.48 -1.79
C ASP A 620 15.03 -2.01 -1.72
N SER A 621 13.94 -2.74 -1.90
CA SER A 621 13.87 -4.20 -1.94
C SER A 621 13.20 -4.74 -3.22
N TYR A 622 13.62 -5.93 -3.67
CA TYR A 622 13.27 -6.52 -4.97
C TYR A 622 11.84 -7.11 -5.03
N GLN A 623 10.83 -6.31 -4.69
CA GLN A 623 9.39 -6.62 -4.58
C GLN A 623 8.90 -7.07 -3.19
N GLY A 624 7.76 -6.50 -2.78
CA GLY A 624 6.99 -6.87 -1.59
C GLY A 624 7.39 -6.10 -0.33
N ASN A 625 6.96 -6.61 0.84
CA ASN A 625 7.31 -6.07 2.16
C ASN A 625 8.71 -6.53 2.62
N ALA A 626 9.59 -6.90 1.69
CA ALA A 626 10.95 -7.29 2.03
C ALA A 626 11.68 -6.07 2.58
N ALA A 627 12.21 -6.19 3.79
CA ALA A 627 12.93 -5.11 4.43
C ALA A 627 13.92 -5.67 5.46
N GLY A 628 14.92 -4.87 5.78
CA GLY A 628 15.84 -5.13 6.87
C GLY A 628 17.06 -4.23 6.90
N THR A 629 18.04 -4.66 7.68
CA THR A 629 19.28 -3.91 7.87
C THR A 629 20.17 -3.98 6.64
N TYR A 630 20.92 -2.91 6.38
CA TYR A 630 21.94 -2.87 5.34
C TYR A 630 23.11 -1.96 5.72
N THR A 631 24.23 -2.11 5.01
CA THR A 631 25.38 -1.19 5.06
C THR A 631 25.66 -0.64 3.67
N LEU A 632 25.37 0.66 3.47
CA LEU A 632 25.62 1.41 2.24
C LEU A 632 27.01 2.05 2.27
N VAL A 633 27.76 1.87 1.19
CA VAL A 633 29.08 2.49 0.98
C VAL A 633 29.02 3.38 -0.26
N ALA A 634 29.43 4.64 -0.11
CA ALA A 634 29.71 5.56 -1.20
C ALA A 634 31.22 5.77 -1.31
N ALA A 635 31.84 5.33 -2.41
CA ALA A 635 33.30 5.34 -2.59
C ALA A 635 33.72 5.98 -3.93
N PRO A 636 34.82 6.76 -3.96
CA PRO A 636 35.40 7.23 -5.20
C PRO A 636 36.08 6.09 -5.97
N GLY A 637 35.92 6.08 -7.29
CA GLY A 637 36.48 5.05 -8.17
C GLY A 637 35.49 3.95 -8.55
N PRO A 638 35.98 2.89 -9.23
CA PRO A 638 35.13 1.81 -9.73
C PRO A 638 34.59 0.93 -8.60
N LEU A 639 33.52 0.20 -8.89
CA LEU A 639 32.96 -0.75 -7.94
C LEU A 639 33.93 -1.91 -7.65
N PRO A 640 34.03 -2.36 -6.38
CA PRO A 640 35.02 -3.33 -5.92
C PRO A 640 34.77 -4.80 -6.34
#